data_AF-A0A1Q6G1Q0-F1
#
_entry.id   AF-A0A1Q6G1Q0-F1
#
_cell.length_a   1.000
_cell.length_b   1.000
_cell.length_c   1.000
_cell.angle_alpha   90.00
_cell.angle_beta   90.00
_cell.angle_gamma   90.00
#
_symmetry.space_group_name_H-M   'P 1'
#
loop_
_entity.id
_entity.type
_entity.pdbx_description
1 polymer ?
#
loop_
_entity_poly.entity_id
_entity_poly.type
_entity_poly.pdbx_seq_one_letter_code
_entity_poly.pdbx_strand_id
1 'polypeptide(L)'
;MLRYLSFILLVFFGLSSGCVMAQGAVKRIGDFIESTSYNDHKRGAARSLQYRPEGDDFVCVNGKNRYTRALYGSSSAFRLETSDRPVFATYDKRNSKNIRFRLSIPADYSVMLDSVAYCEARYTPGRRTYHLTDPNWGKGELRISALALPEADGAIWKIEPSGFSSGAVLTAIISEIKARRLNRNGDMGADPADSFEAPADPQQMQCHDIRLKNGTSYLLFEDFSLQLLDKKEGHCLYDAAEQARATLASRVHVETPDVYLNTLGGALAVAADGIWDGEVWLHGAVGWRMPLSGWRAAYTGDALGWHDRARTHFDAYAASQVTEVPNTIPHPAQDSVLNLARSEKRWGTPQYSNGYICRNPRKNDQMHHYDMNLCYIDELLWHFNWTGDVAYARQMWPVLVRHLAWEKLNYDPDNDGLYDAYACIWASDALYYNSGAVTHSSAYNYRANKLAALIAEKIGENPAPYRAEAEKILKALNDRLWLSDKGHWAEYQDFMGHRRLHESAGVWTIYHALDSEVADPFQAYQATRYVDTEIPHIPVRGEGLNDEGYATVSTTNWLPYSWSINNVAFAEVMHTALAYFQAGRAEAGYKLMKSSVLDGMYLGDSPGNFGQISFYDAARGECYRDFGDPIGVASRLLVQGLFGILPDAMNGRILIRPGFPMDWEKAALSTPDITYSFRRKGMKDTYKIEQHFTTPLAITLQVNALRENIESVKVNGQSVKWEFIESASGHPVIAVMTPVIVRNAVIEIVWGGDALCSVFEGGSELLPNQDLSLPALKGVVLNKLYDPQGVFTTSSIDKSVLKGKVSGQSGYHTFFVHVQQGQMQWWQPVDVNIKQEDVSVMPSFTRVKTAVCEPVNMEMVFNASVTDIYRNEYLSPRSPYTTLQLPKQGIGEWCHPTLTADIDDSGMRAQVRSGLLSTSLGVPFRTPAEGKNIAFTSLWDNYPDSLTIPLTGKASHAYLLLAGSTNHMQCHIANGVIRVHYADGTSETLELINPDNWCPIEQDFYVDGIAFCLQTPRPYRLHFKSGLVSNNLEKDLNITGVYGRPIDGGAGVLLDMLLDPAKELKSLTLETLSNDVVIGIMGITLQK
;
A
#
# COMPACT_ATOMS: atom_id res chain seq x y z
N MET A 1 55.44 -11.27 39.28
CA MET A 1 54.81 -10.00 39.69
C MET A 1 54.82 -9.07 38.49
N LEU A 2 53.69 -9.00 37.80
CA LEU A 2 53.13 -7.88 37.03
C LEU A 2 52.05 -8.50 36.12
N ARG A 3 50.81 -8.45 36.61
CA ARG A 3 49.53 -8.79 35.96
C ARG A 3 48.44 -7.99 36.68
N TYR A 4 47.36 -7.69 35.95
CA TYR A 4 46.03 -7.19 36.35
C TYR A 4 45.81 -5.66 36.41
N LEU A 5 44.99 -5.13 35.49
CA LEU A 5 43.57 -4.73 35.69
C LEU A 5 43.10 -3.77 34.58
N SER A 6 42.04 -4.14 33.85
CA SER A 6 41.23 -3.22 33.02
C SER A 6 39.84 -3.84 32.85
N PHE A 7 38.89 -3.39 33.69
CA PHE A 7 37.46 -3.71 33.64
C PHE A 7 36.68 -2.55 34.29
N ILE A 8 35.75 -1.96 33.52
CA ILE A 8 34.43 -1.41 33.91
C ILE A 8 34.31 -0.08 34.72
N LEU A 9 33.34 0.73 34.23
CA LEU A 9 32.53 1.80 34.83
C LEU A 9 33.06 3.25 34.85
N LEU A 10 32.39 4.13 34.09
CA LEU A 10 31.75 5.31 34.69
C LEU A 10 30.57 5.82 33.84
N VAL A 11 29.47 5.96 34.56
CA VAL A 11 28.10 6.33 34.22
C VAL A 11 27.89 7.68 34.94
N PHE A 12 27.31 8.65 34.22
CA PHE A 12 26.56 9.83 34.70
C PHE A 12 27.27 11.12 35.22
N PHE A 13 26.71 12.25 34.74
CA PHE A 13 26.84 13.69 35.10
C PHE A 13 28.21 14.37 34.86
N GLY A 14 28.35 15.53 34.21
CA GLY A 14 27.46 16.52 33.61
C GLY A 14 28.26 17.82 33.29
N LEU A 15 27.67 18.68 32.45
CA LEU A 15 27.95 20.12 32.24
C LEU A 15 29.08 20.59 31.29
N SER A 16 28.59 21.24 30.22
CA SER A 16 29.08 22.48 29.59
C SER A 16 30.54 22.57 29.14
N SER A 17 30.75 22.36 27.85
CA SER A 17 31.64 23.18 27.02
C SER A 17 31.20 23.07 25.57
N GLY A 18 31.02 24.21 24.90
CA GLY A 18 30.29 24.36 23.64
C GLY A 18 30.71 23.39 22.56
N CYS A 19 29.76 22.59 22.09
CA CYS A 19 29.90 21.82 20.86
C CYS A 19 29.61 22.79 19.72
N VAL A 20 30.66 23.20 18.99
CA VAL A 20 30.49 23.61 17.60
C VAL A 20 29.92 22.38 16.91
N MET A 21 28.60 22.38 16.68
CA MET A 21 27.96 21.37 15.86
C MET A 21 28.64 21.45 14.49
N ALA A 22 29.44 20.45 14.15
CA ALA A 22 29.75 20.19 12.76
C ALA A 22 28.41 19.90 12.08
N GLN A 23 27.84 20.92 11.43
CA GLN A 23 26.69 20.74 10.54
C GLN A 23 27.11 19.68 9.51
N GLY A 24 26.54 18.48 9.62
CA GLY A 24 26.64 17.49 8.55
C GLY A 24 26.09 18.11 7.26
N ALA A 25 26.60 17.65 6.10
CA ALA A 25 26.10 18.12 4.81
C ALA A 25 24.56 17.98 4.75
N VAL A 26 23.89 19.07 4.36
CA VAL A 26 22.44 19.09 4.15
C VAL A 26 22.10 18.10 3.04
N LYS A 27 21.30 17.08 3.37
CA LYS A 27 20.82 16.07 2.41
C LYS A 27 19.73 16.66 1.52
N ARG A 28 19.80 16.39 0.22
CA ARG A 28 18.77 16.70 -0.79
C ARG A 28 17.86 15.49 -0.97
N ILE A 29 16.72 15.67 -1.63
CA ILE A 29 15.70 14.61 -1.84
C ILE A 29 16.29 13.36 -2.55
N GLY A 30 17.28 13.54 -3.43
CA GLY A 30 17.98 12.44 -4.11
C GLY A 30 19.00 11.67 -3.25
N ASP A 31 19.34 12.15 -2.06
CA ASP A 31 20.41 11.58 -1.21
C ASP A 31 19.88 10.50 -0.23
N PHE A 32 18.57 10.23 -0.26
CA PHE A 32 17.91 9.30 0.64
C PHE A 32 17.92 7.86 0.11
N ILE A 33 17.88 6.87 1.01
CA ILE A 33 18.02 5.46 0.63
C ILE A 33 16.80 4.97 -0.17
N GLU A 34 15.67 5.64 0.01
CA GLU A 34 14.40 5.56 -0.70
C GLU A 34 14.58 5.82 -2.20
N SER A 35 15.56 6.66 -2.57
CA SER A 35 15.87 7.04 -3.96
C SER A 35 16.80 6.05 -4.67
N THR A 36 17.33 5.03 -3.98
CA THR A 36 18.26 4.05 -4.56
C THR A 36 17.52 2.80 -5.05
N SER A 37 17.71 2.43 -6.32
CA SER A 37 17.17 1.20 -6.89
C SER A 37 18.29 0.32 -7.43
N TYR A 38 18.26 -0.98 -7.09
CA TYR A 38 19.11 -1.98 -7.74
C TYR A 38 18.44 -2.59 -9.00
N ASN A 39 17.23 -2.13 -9.33
CA ASN A 39 16.40 -2.66 -10.40
C ASN A 39 16.26 -1.71 -11.60
N ASP A 40 16.98 -0.58 -11.65
CA ASP A 40 16.83 0.39 -12.75
C ASP A 40 17.07 -0.24 -14.14
N HIS A 41 17.99 -1.20 -14.23
CA HIS A 41 18.26 -1.96 -15.46
C HIS A 41 17.10 -2.85 -15.93
N LYS A 42 16.12 -3.13 -15.06
CA LYS A 42 14.91 -3.92 -15.37
C LYS A 42 13.71 -3.03 -15.73
N ARG A 43 13.80 -1.72 -15.54
CA ARG A 43 12.66 -0.81 -15.79
C ARG A 43 12.27 -0.83 -17.26
N GLY A 44 10.99 -1.06 -17.54
CA GLY A 44 10.45 -1.18 -18.89
C GLY A 44 10.87 -2.46 -19.64
N ALA A 45 11.58 -3.38 -19.00
CA ALA A 45 11.95 -4.65 -19.62
C ALA A 45 10.71 -5.55 -19.79
N ALA A 46 10.66 -6.29 -20.90
CA ALA A 46 9.66 -7.32 -21.10
C ALA A 46 9.82 -8.42 -20.02
N ARG A 47 8.71 -8.79 -19.38
CA ARG A 47 8.68 -9.88 -18.40
C ARG A 47 8.34 -11.20 -19.07
N SER A 48 8.76 -12.29 -18.46
CA SER A 48 8.40 -13.65 -18.86
C SER A 48 8.06 -14.47 -17.63
N LEU A 49 7.26 -15.51 -17.82
CA LEU A 49 6.89 -16.44 -16.77
C LEU A 49 8.14 -17.20 -16.28
N GLN A 50 8.62 -16.86 -15.08
CA GLN A 50 9.81 -17.45 -14.46
C GLN A 50 9.49 -18.83 -13.88
N TYR A 51 8.30 -18.97 -13.29
CA TYR A 51 7.85 -20.20 -12.63
C TYR A 51 6.48 -20.63 -13.16
N ARG A 52 6.22 -21.94 -13.15
CA ARG A 52 4.91 -22.53 -13.49
C ARG A 52 4.39 -23.34 -12.31
N PRO A 53 3.07 -23.32 -12.04
CA PRO A 53 2.50 -24.18 -11.02
C PRO A 53 2.46 -25.64 -11.51
N GLU A 54 2.90 -26.57 -10.66
CA GLU A 54 2.70 -28.01 -10.86
C GLU A 54 2.35 -28.67 -9.52
N GLY A 55 1.06 -28.90 -9.28
CA GLY A 55 0.58 -29.28 -7.95
C GLY A 55 0.87 -28.15 -6.95
N ASP A 56 1.61 -28.47 -5.89
CA ASP A 56 2.03 -27.51 -4.86
C ASP A 56 3.39 -26.85 -5.17
N ASP A 57 4.00 -27.15 -6.33
CA ASP A 57 5.34 -26.69 -6.67
C ASP A 57 5.31 -25.44 -7.57
N PHE A 58 6.27 -24.55 -7.33
CA PHE A 58 6.74 -23.56 -8.30
C PHE A 58 7.91 -24.15 -9.08
N VAL A 59 7.72 -24.40 -10.37
CA VAL A 59 8.69 -25.10 -11.23
C VAL A 59 9.34 -24.14 -12.21
N CYS A 60 10.67 -24.19 -12.31
CA CYS A 60 11.45 -23.48 -13.32
C CYS A 60 12.40 -24.46 -14.03
N VAL A 61 12.55 -24.33 -15.35
CA VAL A 61 13.52 -25.10 -16.14
C VAL A 61 14.59 -24.16 -16.65
N ASN A 62 15.84 -24.47 -16.34
CA ASN A 62 17.03 -23.72 -16.72
C ASN A 62 17.04 -22.25 -16.27
N GLY A 63 16.32 -21.95 -15.19
CA GLY A 63 16.26 -20.63 -14.56
C GLY A 63 17.64 -20.11 -14.15
N LYS A 64 17.78 -18.78 -14.15
CA LYS A 64 19.09 -18.12 -14.04
C LYS A 64 19.22 -17.26 -12.79
N ASN A 65 18.14 -17.08 -12.05
CA ASN A 65 18.13 -16.17 -10.92
C ASN A 65 18.87 -16.79 -9.73
N ARG A 66 19.58 -15.94 -8.98
CA ARG A 66 20.46 -16.32 -7.87
C ARG A 66 19.80 -15.96 -6.54
N TYR A 67 19.95 -16.85 -5.55
CA TYR A 67 19.45 -16.69 -4.19
C TYR A 67 17.97 -16.26 -4.15
N THR A 68 17.17 -16.87 -5.01
CA THR A 68 15.77 -16.50 -5.25
C THR A 68 14.88 -16.76 -4.07
N ARG A 69 15.09 -17.85 -3.31
CA ARG A 69 14.21 -18.22 -2.19
C ARG A 69 14.96 -18.60 -0.94
N ALA A 70 14.57 -18.00 0.17
CA ALA A 70 14.98 -18.40 1.51
C ALA A 70 14.18 -19.62 1.99
N LEU A 71 14.86 -20.57 2.62
CA LEU A 71 14.26 -21.61 3.42
C LEU A 71 14.51 -21.28 4.89
N TYR A 72 13.42 -21.09 5.64
CA TYR A 72 13.43 -20.79 7.07
C TYR A 72 13.54 -22.08 7.88
N GLY A 73 14.35 -22.04 8.94
CA GLY A 73 14.57 -23.16 9.86
C GLY A 73 13.98 -22.86 11.23
N SER A 74 14.82 -22.83 12.26
CA SER A 74 14.46 -22.37 13.61
C SER A 74 13.93 -20.92 13.62
N SER A 75 13.41 -20.46 14.76
CA SER A 75 12.94 -19.07 14.94
C SER A 75 14.08 -18.02 14.99
N SER A 76 15.33 -18.43 14.74
CA SER A 76 16.47 -17.53 14.66
C SER A 76 16.50 -16.74 13.34
N ALA A 77 17.55 -15.95 13.14
CA ALA A 77 17.77 -15.25 11.87
C ALA A 77 18.40 -16.14 10.78
N PHE A 78 18.78 -17.38 11.12
CA PHE A 78 19.40 -18.32 10.18
C PHE A 78 18.42 -18.69 9.06
N ARG A 79 18.95 -18.82 7.85
CA ARG A 79 18.21 -19.35 6.70
C ARG A 79 19.15 -19.89 5.64
N LEU A 80 18.62 -20.79 4.81
CA LEU A 80 19.27 -21.27 3.60
C LEU A 80 18.72 -20.52 2.38
N GLU A 81 19.55 -19.70 1.74
CA GLU A 81 19.28 -19.11 0.44
C GLU A 81 19.49 -20.14 -0.67
N THR A 82 18.50 -20.27 -1.56
CA THR A 82 18.49 -21.21 -2.67
C THR A 82 18.29 -20.48 -3.99
N SER A 83 18.78 -21.04 -5.10
CA SER A 83 18.74 -20.39 -6.42
C SER A 83 17.98 -21.24 -7.44
N ASP A 84 17.79 -20.77 -8.67
CA ASP A 84 17.17 -21.58 -9.74
C ASP A 84 18.07 -22.71 -10.23
N ARG A 85 19.34 -22.64 -9.86
CA ARG A 85 20.34 -23.67 -10.06
C ARG A 85 21.03 -24.01 -8.75
N PRO A 86 21.76 -25.14 -8.62
CA PRO A 86 22.29 -25.65 -7.36
C PRO A 86 23.49 -24.85 -6.81
N VAL A 87 23.25 -23.58 -6.48
CA VAL A 87 24.09 -22.73 -5.65
C VAL A 87 23.27 -22.20 -4.50
N PHE A 88 23.88 -22.19 -3.33
CA PHE A 88 23.22 -21.90 -2.08
C PHE A 88 24.06 -20.90 -1.29
N ALA A 89 23.42 -20.23 -0.33
CA ALA A 89 24.14 -19.55 0.71
C ALA A 89 23.45 -19.74 2.06
N THR A 90 24.22 -19.78 3.13
CA THR A 90 23.65 -19.67 4.48
C THR A 90 23.79 -18.25 4.93
N TYR A 91 22.69 -17.68 5.41
CA TYR A 91 22.74 -16.40 6.09
C TYR A 91 22.89 -16.63 7.59
N ASP A 92 23.96 -16.04 8.11
CA ASP A 92 24.16 -15.78 9.53
C ASP A 92 24.76 -14.39 9.67
N LYS A 93 24.30 -13.63 10.66
CA LYS A 93 24.69 -12.22 10.85
C LYS A 93 26.19 -12.03 11.03
N ARG A 94 26.90 -13.05 11.51
CA ARG A 94 28.34 -13.03 11.79
C ARG A 94 29.14 -13.64 10.66
N ASN A 95 28.65 -14.71 10.05
CA ASN A 95 29.45 -15.53 9.14
C ASN A 95 28.60 -16.26 8.08
N SER A 96 28.02 -15.51 7.16
CA SER A 96 27.31 -16.07 6.00
C SER A 96 28.26 -16.83 5.07
N LYS A 97 27.81 -17.95 4.49
CA LYS A 97 28.64 -18.83 3.63
C LYS A 97 28.03 -19.02 2.25
N ASN A 98 28.86 -19.04 1.22
CA ASN A 98 28.50 -19.51 -0.12
C ASN A 98 28.74 -21.03 -0.21
N ILE A 99 27.81 -21.77 -0.83
CA ILE A 99 27.91 -23.22 -1.01
C ILE A 99 27.61 -23.58 -2.47
N ARG A 100 28.56 -24.25 -3.12
CA ARG A 100 28.48 -24.67 -4.52
C ARG A 100 28.88 -26.13 -4.68
N PHE A 101 28.47 -26.72 -5.79
CA PHE A 101 28.74 -28.12 -6.09
C PHE A 101 29.42 -28.26 -7.45
N ARG A 102 30.50 -29.03 -7.51
CA ARG A 102 31.23 -29.37 -8.74
C ARG A 102 31.19 -30.86 -8.96
N LEU A 103 30.76 -31.30 -10.14
CA LEU A 103 30.80 -32.69 -10.52
C LEU A 103 32.02 -32.95 -11.41
N SER A 104 32.77 -33.99 -11.08
CA SER A 104 33.90 -34.49 -11.87
C SER A 104 33.66 -35.95 -12.27
N ILE A 105 33.85 -36.26 -13.55
CA ILE A 105 33.71 -37.61 -14.13
C ILE A 105 35.09 -38.07 -14.65
N PRO A 106 35.45 -39.37 -14.60
CA PRO A 106 36.81 -39.87 -14.91
C PRO A 106 37.38 -39.63 -16.32
N ALA A 107 36.73 -38.84 -17.18
CA ALA A 107 37.11 -38.55 -18.56
C ALA A 107 37.47 -37.06 -18.77
N ASP A 108 38.14 -36.44 -17.79
CA ASP A 108 38.53 -35.01 -17.76
C ASP A 108 37.36 -34.00 -17.81
N TYR A 109 36.12 -34.45 -17.66
CA TYR A 109 34.95 -33.57 -17.58
C TYR A 109 34.73 -33.12 -16.12
N SER A 110 34.72 -31.80 -15.91
CA SER A 110 34.36 -31.18 -14.64
C SER A 110 33.46 -29.97 -14.87
N VAL A 111 32.34 -29.89 -14.16
CA VAL A 111 31.35 -28.82 -14.33
C VAL A 111 30.77 -28.41 -12.98
N MET A 112 30.55 -27.11 -12.80
CA MET A 112 29.75 -26.62 -11.68
C MET A 112 28.28 -26.97 -11.92
N LEU A 113 27.56 -27.44 -10.90
CA LEU A 113 26.17 -27.86 -11.07
C LEU A 113 25.25 -26.72 -11.54
N ASP A 114 25.64 -25.47 -11.33
CA ASP A 114 24.92 -24.30 -11.83
C ASP A 114 25.25 -23.92 -13.29
N SER A 115 26.04 -24.72 -13.97
CA SER A 115 26.41 -24.55 -15.39
C SER A 115 26.04 -25.76 -16.26
N VAL A 116 25.29 -26.72 -15.72
CA VAL A 116 24.85 -27.92 -16.45
C VAL A 116 23.80 -27.59 -17.51
N ALA A 117 23.72 -28.43 -18.54
CA ALA A 117 22.82 -28.21 -19.68
C ALA A 117 21.32 -28.21 -19.31
N TYR A 118 20.89 -29.10 -18.41
CA TYR A 118 19.50 -29.18 -17.95
C TYR A 118 19.42 -29.13 -16.42
N CYS A 119 18.60 -28.21 -15.92
CA CYS A 119 18.25 -28.10 -14.52
C CYS A 119 16.76 -27.76 -14.41
N GLU A 120 15.98 -28.67 -13.85
CA GLU A 120 14.64 -28.36 -13.36
C GLU A 120 14.71 -28.10 -11.87
N ALA A 121 14.32 -26.91 -11.44
CA ALA A 121 14.24 -26.52 -10.05
C ALA A 121 12.77 -26.44 -9.62
N ARG A 122 12.46 -27.01 -8.45
CA ARG A 122 11.13 -26.93 -7.84
C ARG A 122 11.24 -26.33 -6.46
N TYR A 123 10.45 -25.30 -6.19
CA TYR A 123 10.15 -24.88 -4.84
C TYR A 123 8.80 -25.47 -4.43
N THR A 124 8.86 -26.49 -3.58
CA THR A 124 7.72 -26.89 -2.74
C THR A 124 7.80 -26.03 -1.49
N PRO A 125 6.71 -25.49 -0.92
CA PRO A 125 6.81 -24.63 0.27
C PRO A 125 7.72 -25.19 1.37
N GLY A 126 8.83 -24.47 1.62
CA GLY A 126 9.87 -24.83 2.58
C GLY A 126 10.97 -25.81 2.10
N ARG A 127 10.99 -26.20 0.81
CA ARG A 127 11.99 -27.11 0.23
C ARG A 127 12.37 -26.70 -1.18
N ARG A 128 13.66 -26.81 -1.50
CA ARG A 128 14.15 -26.68 -2.88
C ARG A 128 14.62 -28.04 -3.40
N THR A 129 14.14 -28.45 -4.56
CA THR A 129 14.63 -29.66 -5.25
C THR A 129 15.13 -29.35 -6.64
N TYR A 130 16.09 -30.14 -7.11
CA TYR A 130 16.69 -30.02 -8.43
C TYR A 130 16.74 -31.38 -9.11
N HIS A 131 16.43 -31.41 -10.39
CA HIS A 131 16.69 -32.53 -11.28
C HIS A 131 17.64 -32.08 -12.40
N LEU A 132 18.81 -32.71 -12.45
CA LEU A 132 19.93 -32.28 -13.28
C LEU A 132 20.30 -33.39 -14.27
N THR A 133 20.52 -33.00 -15.53
CA THR A 133 21.13 -33.86 -16.54
C THR A 133 22.11 -33.05 -17.39
N ASP A 134 23.09 -33.75 -17.97
CA ASP A 134 24.05 -33.15 -18.88
C ASP A 134 24.44 -34.17 -19.97
N PRO A 135 24.55 -33.76 -21.24
CA PRO A 135 24.99 -34.65 -22.31
C PRO A 135 26.30 -35.40 -22.02
N ASN A 136 27.20 -34.80 -21.25
CA ASN A 136 28.49 -35.40 -20.89
C ASN A 136 28.39 -36.43 -19.74
N TRP A 137 27.22 -36.59 -19.11
CA TRP A 137 26.98 -37.58 -18.04
C TRP A 137 26.54 -38.94 -18.57
N GLY A 138 26.27 -39.07 -19.88
CA GLY A 138 25.75 -40.30 -20.47
C GLY A 138 24.33 -40.60 -19.99
N LYS A 139 24.18 -41.62 -19.13
CA LYS A 139 22.90 -41.96 -18.46
C LYS A 139 22.81 -41.39 -17.03
N GLY A 140 23.80 -40.59 -16.62
CA GLY A 140 23.86 -40.01 -15.29
C GLY A 140 22.78 -38.95 -15.08
N GLU A 141 22.08 -39.04 -13.96
CA GLU A 141 21.08 -38.07 -13.51
C GLU A 141 21.35 -37.78 -12.03
N LEU A 142 21.22 -36.50 -11.64
CA LEU A 142 21.42 -36.09 -10.25
C LEU A 142 20.19 -35.38 -9.73
N ARG A 143 19.66 -35.87 -8.60
CA ARG A 143 18.63 -35.18 -7.82
C ARG A 143 19.23 -34.64 -6.53
N ILE A 144 18.91 -33.39 -6.21
CA ILE A 144 19.31 -32.74 -4.96
C ILE A 144 18.07 -32.16 -4.32
N SER A 145 17.86 -32.43 -3.04
CA SER A 145 16.84 -31.77 -2.22
C SER A 145 17.51 -31.07 -1.05
N ALA A 146 17.07 -29.85 -0.74
CA ALA A 146 17.61 -29.01 0.33
C ALA A 146 16.51 -28.54 1.27
N LEU A 147 16.79 -28.61 2.57
CA LEU A 147 15.93 -28.18 3.67
C LEU A 147 16.75 -27.38 4.69
N ALA A 148 16.12 -26.39 5.33
CA ALA A 148 16.61 -25.85 6.60
C ALA A 148 16.13 -26.75 7.75
N LEU A 149 16.90 -26.82 8.85
CA LEU A 149 16.53 -27.61 10.01
C LEU A 149 15.50 -26.85 10.88
N PRO A 150 14.42 -27.49 11.31
CA PRO A 150 13.36 -26.80 12.08
C PRO A 150 13.79 -26.43 13.52
N GLU A 151 14.72 -27.17 14.10
CA GLU A 151 15.10 -27.04 15.52
C GLU A 151 16.56 -26.57 15.72
N ALA A 152 17.25 -26.20 14.63
CA ALA A 152 18.66 -25.80 14.67
C ALA A 152 19.01 -24.82 13.55
N ASP A 153 20.07 -24.03 13.77
CA ASP A 153 20.66 -23.15 12.75
C ASP A 153 21.54 -23.98 11.80
N GLY A 154 20.87 -24.73 10.92
CA GLY A 154 21.52 -25.64 10.00
C GLY A 154 20.68 -25.98 8.78
N ALA A 155 21.30 -26.66 7.82
CA ALA A 155 20.66 -27.09 6.59
C ALA A 155 21.13 -28.49 6.19
N ILE A 156 20.27 -29.25 5.53
CA ILE A 156 20.58 -30.60 5.07
C ILE A 156 20.25 -30.76 3.58
N TRP A 157 21.16 -31.40 2.85
CA TRP A 157 20.99 -31.79 1.46
C TRP A 157 20.90 -33.31 1.34
N LYS A 158 19.88 -33.79 0.63
CA LYS A 158 19.78 -35.17 0.15
C LYS A 158 20.23 -35.22 -1.30
N ILE A 159 21.26 -36.02 -1.58
CA ILE A 159 21.89 -36.14 -2.90
C ILE A 159 21.65 -37.55 -3.43
N GLU A 160 20.96 -37.65 -4.56
CA GLU A 160 20.48 -38.91 -5.14
C GLU A 160 21.00 -39.06 -6.58
N PRO A 161 22.15 -39.73 -6.77
CA PRO A 161 22.68 -40.04 -8.09
C PRO A 161 22.03 -41.29 -8.69
N SER A 162 21.79 -41.27 -10.00
CA SER A 162 21.38 -42.43 -10.79
C SER A 162 22.23 -42.52 -12.06
N GLY A 163 22.53 -43.73 -12.55
CA GLY A 163 23.18 -43.93 -13.85
C GLY A 163 24.62 -43.42 -14.02
N PHE A 164 25.28 -42.92 -12.97
CA PHE A 164 26.67 -42.45 -13.02
C PHE A 164 27.71 -43.58 -13.03
N SER A 165 28.86 -43.31 -13.67
CA SER A 165 30.02 -44.21 -13.64
C SER A 165 30.67 -44.27 -12.26
N SER A 166 31.40 -45.35 -11.97
CA SER A 166 31.97 -45.64 -10.65
C SER A 166 33.01 -44.62 -10.15
N GLY A 167 33.55 -43.78 -11.03
CA GLY A 167 34.52 -42.74 -10.65
C GLY A 167 33.93 -41.32 -10.60
N ALA A 168 32.62 -41.13 -10.73
CA ALA A 168 32.00 -39.81 -10.58
C ALA A 168 32.07 -39.31 -9.13
N VAL A 169 32.55 -38.08 -8.93
CA VAL A 169 32.70 -37.43 -7.63
C VAL A 169 32.03 -36.06 -7.66
N LEU A 170 31.14 -35.81 -6.70
CA LEU A 170 30.57 -34.50 -6.45
C LEU A 170 31.31 -33.82 -5.31
N THR A 171 32.02 -32.74 -5.59
CA THR A 171 32.71 -31.93 -4.58
C THR A 171 31.78 -30.80 -4.13
N ALA A 172 31.37 -30.82 -2.87
CA ALA A 172 30.74 -29.67 -2.22
C ALA A 172 31.82 -28.68 -1.79
N ILE A 173 31.64 -27.40 -2.16
CA ILE A 173 32.58 -26.32 -1.93
C ILE A 173 31.87 -25.28 -1.07
N ILE A 174 32.46 -24.95 0.08
CA ILE A 174 31.98 -23.88 0.96
C ILE A 174 33.04 -22.78 1.07
N SER A 175 32.63 -21.52 1.03
CA SER A 175 33.51 -20.36 1.23
C SER A 175 32.78 -19.22 1.92
N GLU A 176 33.50 -18.16 2.25
CA GLU A 176 32.89 -16.86 2.53
C GLU A 176 32.09 -16.32 1.33
N ILE A 177 31.19 -15.38 1.60
CA ILE A 177 30.43 -14.63 0.59
C ILE A 177 31.23 -13.42 0.08
N LYS A 178 30.81 -12.88 -1.07
CA LYS A 178 31.43 -11.74 -1.75
C LYS A 178 31.18 -10.44 -1.01
N ALA A 179 29.95 -10.23 -0.50
CA ALA A 179 29.61 -9.03 0.21
C ALA A 179 30.37 -8.94 1.54
N ARG A 180 31.07 -7.83 1.75
CA ARG A 180 31.71 -7.51 3.04
C ARG A 180 30.70 -7.14 4.13
N ARG A 181 29.54 -6.61 3.71
CA ARG A 181 28.44 -6.18 4.55
C ARG A 181 27.14 -6.31 3.76
N LEU A 182 26.10 -6.79 4.43
CA LEU A 182 24.72 -6.82 3.94
C LEU A 182 23.95 -5.68 4.61
N ASN A 183 23.33 -4.76 3.86
CA ASN A 183 22.62 -3.60 4.43
C ASN A 183 21.20 -3.95 4.85
N ARG A 184 20.59 -4.90 4.15
CA ARG A 184 19.24 -5.43 4.40
C ARG A 184 19.29 -6.95 4.42
N ASN A 185 20.33 -7.50 5.06
CA ASN A 185 20.51 -8.94 5.26
C ASN A 185 20.59 -9.75 3.97
N GLY A 186 20.98 -9.14 2.84
CA GLY A 186 21.07 -9.81 1.54
C GLY A 186 19.72 -9.97 0.85
N ASP A 187 18.73 -9.14 1.21
CA ASP A 187 17.40 -9.22 0.63
C ASP A 187 17.34 -8.73 -0.82
N MET A 188 16.41 -9.31 -1.56
CA MET A 188 16.18 -9.05 -2.97
C MET A 188 15.76 -7.60 -3.21
N GLY A 189 16.36 -6.95 -4.21
CA GLY A 189 16.10 -5.55 -4.56
C GLY A 189 16.64 -4.52 -3.56
N ALA A 190 17.14 -4.95 -2.39
CA ALA A 190 17.61 -4.09 -1.32
C ALA A 190 19.13 -4.16 -1.08
N ASP A 191 19.75 -5.30 -1.40
CA ASP A 191 21.20 -5.48 -1.51
C ASP A 191 21.55 -5.97 -2.93
N PRO A 192 22.81 -5.83 -3.40
CA PRO A 192 23.23 -6.34 -4.71
C PRO A 192 22.93 -7.83 -4.89
N ALA A 193 22.44 -8.23 -6.07
CA ALA A 193 22.01 -9.60 -6.35
C ALA A 193 23.13 -10.66 -6.23
N ASP A 194 24.40 -10.25 -6.33
CA ASP A 194 25.57 -11.10 -6.20
C ASP A 194 26.20 -11.08 -4.79
N SER A 195 25.50 -10.52 -3.80
CA SER A 195 26.00 -10.38 -2.43
C SER A 195 26.46 -11.71 -1.81
N PHE A 196 25.71 -12.78 -2.09
CA PHE A 196 25.95 -14.13 -1.58
C PHE A 196 26.88 -14.98 -2.46
N GLU A 197 27.33 -14.48 -3.61
CA GLU A 197 28.30 -15.19 -4.45
C GLU A 197 29.62 -15.41 -3.72
N ALA A 198 30.43 -16.36 -4.17
CA ALA A 198 31.81 -16.46 -3.67
C ALA A 198 32.66 -15.27 -4.18
N PRO A 199 33.64 -14.78 -3.40
CA PRO A 199 34.62 -13.84 -3.92
C PRO A 199 35.47 -14.50 -5.03
N ALA A 200 36.11 -13.68 -5.86
CA ALA A 200 36.96 -14.17 -6.95
C ALA A 200 38.16 -15.01 -6.45
N ASP A 201 38.68 -14.68 -5.26
CA ASP A 201 39.78 -15.40 -4.60
C ASP A 201 39.42 -15.72 -3.14
N PRO A 202 38.67 -16.81 -2.89
CA PRO A 202 38.17 -17.15 -1.56
C PRO A 202 39.28 -17.66 -0.64
N GLN A 203 39.36 -17.07 0.55
CA GLN A 203 40.37 -17.36 1.57
C GLN A 203 39.92 -18.43 2.57
N GLN A 204 38.61 -18.68 2.70
CA GLN A 204 38.04 -19.64 3.65
C GLN A 204 37.44 -20.86 2.95
N MET A 205 37.95 -21.21 1.76
CA MET A 205 37.41 -22.32 0.97
C MET A 205 37.67 -23.68 1.65
N GLN A 206 36.64 -24.51 1.76
CA GLN A 206 36.74 -25.92 2.13
C GLN A 206 36.00 -26.77 1.08
N CYS A 207 36.48 -28.00 0.87
CA CYS A 207 35.95 -28.93 -0.12
C CYS A 207 35.65 -30.29 0.53
N HIS A 208 34.50 -30.87 0.20
CA HIS A 208 34.07 -32.19 0.67
C HIS A 208 33.66 -33.06 -0.51
N ASP A 209 34.37 -34.15 -0.74
CA ASP A 209 34.12 -35.06 -1.86
C ASP A 209 33.07 -36.13 -1.52
N ILE A 210 32.06 -36.25 -2.38
CA ILE A 210 30.96 -37.20 -2.28
C ILE A 210 31.05 -38.15 -3.48
N ARG A 211 31.40 -39.41 -3.22
CA ARG A 211 31.53 -40.44 -4.26
C ARG A 211 30.15 -40.96 -4.67
N LEU A 212 29.69 -40.61 -5.88
CA LEU A 212 28.33 -40.90 -6.34
C LEU A 212 28.02 -42.40 -6.48
N LYS A 213 29.06 -43.23 -6.67
CA LYS A 213 28.90 -44.71 -6.66
C LYS A 213 28.30 -45.26 -5.37
N ASN A 214 28.38 -44.51 -4.27
CA ASN A 214 27.85 -44.92 -2.98
C ASN A 214 26.32 -44.76 -2.89
N GLY A 215 25.66 -44.23 -3.93
CA GLY A 215 24.22 -43.96 -3.94
C GLY A 215 23.85 -42.73 -3.10
N THR A 216 22.64 -42.73 -2.53
CA THR A 216 22.12 -41.61 -1.74
C THR A 216 23.06 -41.21 -0.62
N SER A 217 23.32 -39.90 -0.51
CA SER A 217 24.20 -39.28 0.47
C SER A 217 23.53 -38.07 1.12
N TYR A 218 23.89 -37.77 2.37
CA TYR A 218 23.34 -36.65 3.13
C TYR A 218 24.46 -35.73 3.59
N LEU A 219 24.36 -34.46 3.21
CA LEU A 219 25.31 -33.42 3.58
C LEU A 219 24.62 -32.49 4.58
N LEU A 220 25.23 -32.27 5.73
CA LEU A 220 24.77 -31.36 6.78
C LEU A 220 25.63 -30.10 6.77
N PHE A 221 25.00 -28.95 6.91
CA PHE A 221 25.63 -27.70 7.31
C PHE A 221 25.21 -27.38 8.74
N GLU A 222 26.18 -27.30 9.64
CA GLU A 222 26.07 -26.80 11.00
C GLU A 222 27.42 -26.19 11.40
N ASP A 223 27.40 -25.23 12.34
CA ASP A 223 28.61 -24.57 12.86
C ASP A 223 29.55 -24.03 11.76
N PHE A 224 28.98 -23.47 10.70
CA PHE A 224 29.69 -22.88 9.56
C PHE A 224 30.56 -23.86 8.75
N SER A 225 30.31 -25.17 8.86
CA SER A 225 31.06 -26.22 8.18
C SER A 225 30.13 -27.23 7.51
N LEU A 226 30.67 -28.03 6.58
CA LEU A 226 29.93 -29.12 5.93
C LEU A 226 30.38 -30.47 6.47
N GLN A 227 29.43 -31.35 6.73
CA GLN A 227 29.67 -32.71 7.21
C GLN A 227 28.87 -33.72 6.38
N LEU A 228 29.55 -34.76 5.88
CA LEU A 228 28.87 -35.91 5.28
C LEU A 228 28.42 -36.85 6.41
N LEU A 229 27.12 -37.11 6.49
CA LEU A 229 26.54 -37.96 7.53
C LEU A 229 26.58 -39.44 7.16
N ASP A 230 26.52 -40.31 8.18
CA ASP A 230 26.16 -41.71 7.96
C ASP A 230 24.78 -41.80 7.28
N LYS A 231 24.57 -42.79 6.42
CA LYS A 231 23.33 -42.91 5.64
C LYS A 231 22.08 -43.02 6.51
N LYS A 232 22.15 -43.75 7.63
CA LYS A 232 21.00 -43.95 8.51
C LYS A 232 20.71 -42.67 9.29
N GLU A 233 21.76 -42.04 9.83
CA GLU A 233 21.66 -40.77 10.56
C GLU A 233 21.10 -39.66 9.67
N GLY A 234 21.70 -39.46 8.49
CA GLY A 234 21.27 -38.45 7.53
C GLY A 234 19.85 -38.68 7.02
N HIS A 235 19.44 -39.93 6.79
CA HIS A 235 18.06 -40.26 6.44
C HIS A 235 17.09 -39.88 7.55
N CYS A 236 17.38 -40.25 8.81
CA CYS A 236 16.53 -39.89 9.94
C CYS A 236 16.40 -38.37 10.11
N LEU A 237 17.50 -37.62 10.02
CA LEU A 237 17.49 -36.16 10.16
C LEU A 237 16.74 -35.49 9.00
N TYR A 238 16.98 -35.93 7.75
CA TYR A 238 16.30 -35.40 6.58
C TYR A 238 14.79 -35.67 6.65
N ASP A 239 14.37 -36.89 6.98
CA ASP A 239 12.96 -37.24 7.08
C ASP A 239 12.25 -36.46 8.20
N ALA A 240 12.92 -36.22 9.33
CA ALA A 240 12.38 -35.39 10.40
C ALA A 240 12.16 -33.94 9.92
N ALA A 241 13.14 -33.35 9.24
CA ALA A 241 13.02 -32.00 8.67
C ALA A 241 11.94 -31.93 7.58
N GLU A 242 11.86 -32.93 6.70
CA GLU A 242 10.83 -33.03 5.67
C GLU A 242 9.43 -33.16 6.27
N GLN A 243 9.26 -33.98 7.31
CA GLN A 243 7.97 -34.15 7.99
C GLN A 243 7.54 -32.87 8.70
N ALA A 244 8.46 -32.16 9.36
CA ALA A 244 8.18 -30.86 9.98
C ALA A 244 7.73 -29.84 8.93
N ARG A 245 8.48 -29.71 7.82
CA ARG A 245 8.13 -28.86 6.69
C ARG A 245 6.77 -29.22 6.10
N ALA A 246 6.52 -30.50 5.84
CA ALA A 246 5.26 -30.97 5.27
C ALA A 246 4.08 -30.62 6.18
N THR A 247 4.23 -30.81 7.49
CA THR A 247 3.21 -30.45 8.50
C THR A 247 2.93 -28.96 8.53
N LEU A 248 3.99 -28.13 8.47
CA LEU A 248 3.88 -26.68 8.40
C LEU A 248 3.16 -26.24 7.12
N ALA A 249 3.62 -26.70 5.97
CA ALA A 249 3.05 -26.33 4.66
C ALA A 249 1.62 -26.84 4.47
N SER A 250 1.24 -27.98 5.06
CA SER A 250 -0.13 -28.52 4.96
C SER A 250 -1.12 -27.84 5.90
N ARG A 251 -0.68 -26.89 6.74
CA ARG A 251 -1.55 -26.17 7.67
C ARG A 251 -2.69 -25.45 6.94
N VAL A 252 -2.39 -24.91 5.76
CA VAL A 252 -3.39 -24.33 4.87
C VAL A 252 -3.27 -25.00 3.51
N HIS A 253 -4.37 -25.62 3.07
CA HIS A 253 -4.45 -26.26 1.76
C HIS A 253 -5.57 -25.66 0.94
N VAL A 254 -5.28 -25.37 -0.34
CA VAL A 254 -6.18 -24.68 -1.26
C VAL A 254 -6.31 -25.53 -2.53
N GLU A 255 -7.55 -25.80 -2.95
CA GLU A 255 -7.85 -26.38 -4.25
C GLU A 255 -8.83 -25.47 -4.99
N THR A 256 -8.42 -24.95 -6.13
CA THR A 256 -9.24 -24.10 -7.00
C THR A 256 -9.08 -24.53 -8.48
N PRO A 257 -9.97 -24.08 -9.37
CA PRO A 257 -9.80 -24.25 -10.81
C PRO A 257 -8.60 -23.46 -11.35
N ASP A 258 -8.17 -22.42 -10.64
CA ASP A 258 -6.99 -21.65 -10.97
C ASP A 258 -5.72 -22.26 -10.36
N VAL A 259 -4.94 -22.91 -11.21
CA VAL A 259 -3.70 -23.60 -10.80
C VAL A 259 -2.67 -22.67 -10.17
N TYR A 260 -2.71 -21.35 -10.42
CA TYR A 260 -1.76 -20.40 -9.82
C TYR A 260 -2.08 -20.11 -8.35
N LEU A 261 -3.30 -20.40 -7.87
CA LEU A 261 -3.69 -20.16 -6.48
C LEU A 261 -3.46 -21.37 -5.56
N ASN A 262 -3.30 -22.57 -6.13
CA ASN A 262 -3.21 -23.81 -5.34
C ASN A 262 -1.90 -23.91 -4.53
N THR A 263 -0.86 -23.18 -4.93
CA THR A 263 0.42 -23.11 -4.21
C THR A 263 0.40 -22.15 -3.00
N LEU A 264 -0.62 -21.28 -2.90
CA LEU A 264 -0.65 -20.18 -1.94
C LEU A 264 -0.69 -20.63 -0.49
N GLY A 265 -1.50 -21.64 -0.17
CA GLY A 265 -1.72 -22.07 1.22
C GLY A 265 -0.41 -22.45 1.92
N GLY A 266 0.36 -23.35 1.31
CA GLY A 266 1.64 -23.77 1.86
C GLY A 266 2.70 -22.68 1.82
N ALA A 267 2.77 -21.88 0.76
CA ALA A 267 3.72 -20.77 0.66
C ALA A 267 3.48 -19.73 1.77
N LEU A 268 2.21 -19.43 2.06
CA LEU A 268 1.80 -18.50 3.09
C LEU A 268 2.11 -19.02 4.49
N ALA A 269 1.83 -20.30 4.78
CA ALA A 269 2.15 -20.91 6.07
C ALA A 269 3.66 -20.87 6.36
N VAL A 270 4.51 -21.15 5.36
CA VAL A 270 5.96 -21.09 5.51
C VAL A 270 6.47 -19.66 5.66
N ALA A 271 5.92 -18.69 4.91
CA ALA A 271 6.31 -17.29 5.03
C ALA A 271 5.91 -16.71 6.41
N ALA A 272 4.70 -17.04 6.88
CA ALA A 272 4.25 -16.69 8.22
C ALA A 272 5.20 -17.25 9.29
N ASP A 273 5.50 -18.55 9.26
CA ASP A 273 6.46 -19.13 10.21
C ASP A 273 7.85 -18.45 10.15
N GLY A 274 8.30 -18.04 8.96
CA GLY A 274 9.54 -17.29 8.77
C GLY A 274 9.59 -15.91 9.45
N ILE A 275 8.45 -15.29 9.74
CA ILE A 275 8.34 -14.04 10.52
C ILE A 275 8.04 -14.29 12.01
N TRP A 276 7.95 -15.53 12.49
CA TRP A 276 7.79 -15.84 13.90
C TRP A 276 9.16 -15.91 14.61
N ASP A 277 9.36 -15.14 15.68
CA ASP A 277 10.63 -15.17 16.44
C ASP A 277 10.61 -16.10 17.67
N GLY A 278 9.47 -16.70 17.97
CA GLY A 278 9.23 -17.49 19.18
C GLY A 278 8.31 -16.80 20.19
N GLU A 279 8.10 -15.49 20.07
CA GLU A 279 7.23 -14.70 20.95
C GLU A 279 6.31 -13.73 20.20
N VAL A 280 6.81 -13.08 19.14
CA VAL A 280 6.06 -12.10 18.33
C VAL A 280 6.25 -12.33 16.84
N TRP A 281 5.27 -11.88 16.06
CA TRP A 281 5.41 -11.72 14.62
C TRP A 281 6.28 -10.51 14.29
N LEU A 282 7.26 -10.70 13.42
CA LEU A 282 8.25 -9.71 13.03
C LEU A 282 7.80 -8.91 11.80
N HIS A 283 8.42 -7.75 11.59
CA HIS A 283 8.12 -6.89 10.44
C HIS A 283 8.57 -7.48 9.08
N GLY A 284 9.52 -8.41 9.07
CA GLY A 284 9.91 -9.12 7.85
C GLY A 284 10.76 -10.36 8.17
N ALA A 285 10.82 -11.32 7.25
CA ALA A 285 11.58 -12.55 7.47
C ALA A 285 13.07 -12.39 7.10
N VAL A 286 13.37 -11.49 6.16
CA VAL A 286 14.72 -11.25 5.64
C VAL A 286 15.15 -9.80 5.90
N GLY A 287 14.71 -8.87 5.05
CA GLY A 287 14.80 -7.44 5.29
C GLY A 287 13.93 -7.04 6.47
N TRP A 288 14.37 -6.07 7.26
CA TRP A 288 13.61 -5.55 8.41
C TRP A 288 13.15 -6.61 9.43
N ARG A 289 13.91 -7.71 9.59
CA ARG A 289 13.65 -8.75 10.60
C ARG A 289 13.83 -8.24 12.03
N MET A 290 12.80 -7.60 12.57
CA MET A 290 12.77 -7.02 13.91
C MET A 290 11.34 -6.90 14.46
N PRO A 291 11.18 -6.87 15.80
CA PRO A 291 9.88 -6.67 16.43
C PRO A 291 9.34 -5.26 16.19
N LEU A 292 8.06 -5.17 15.85
CA LEU A 292 7.24 -3.97 15.79
C LEU A 292 5.80 -4.35 16.19
N SER A 293 5.20 -3.61 17.13
CA SER A 293 3.97 -4.02 17.82
C SER A 293 2.70 -4.03 16.99
N GLY A 294 2.64 -3.26 15.89
CA GLY A 294 1.38 -3.02 15.20
C GLY A 294 1.58 -2.54 13.77
N TRP A 295 2.12 -3.43 12.94
CA TRP A 295 1.84 -3.40 11.52
C TRP A 295 0.65 -4.33 11.25
N ARG A 296 0.62 -5.06 10.14
CA ARG A 296 -0.45 -6.02 9.84
C ARG A 296 -0.01 -7.48 9.90
N ALA A 297 1.16 -7.75 10.48
CA ALA A 297 1.76 -9.07 10.50
C ALA A 297 1.00 -10.07 11.40
N ALA A 298 0.46 -9.61 12.53
CA ALA A 298 -0.13 -10.49 13.53
C ALA A 298 -1.49 -11.06 13.13
N TYR A 299 -2.16 -10.47 12.13
CA TYR A 299 -3.32 -11.09 11.47
C TYR A 299 -3.06 -12.54 11.04
N THR A 300 -1.81 -12.87 10.69
CA THR A 300 -1.44 -14.23 10.26
C THR A 300 -1.66 -15.28 11.34
N GLY A 301 -1.60 -14.90 12.62
CA GLY A 301 -1.78 -15.82 13.74
C GLY A 301 -3.14 -16.47 13.68
N ASP A 302 -4.20 -15.68 13.85
CA ASP A 302 -5.56 -16.23 13.88
C ASP A 302 -6.07 -16.64 12.51
N ALA A 303 -5.76 -15.90 11.43
CA ALA A 303 -6.23 -16.27 10.09
C ALA A 303 -5.69 -17.63 9.62
N LEU A 304 -4.52 -18.06 10.10
CA LEU A 304 -3.95 -19.38 9.83
C LEU A 304 -4.11 -20.36 11.02
N GLY A 305 -4.95 -20.03 12.01
CA GLY A 305 -5.32 -20.90 13.14
C GLY A 305 -4.26 -21.06 14.25
N TRP A 306 -3.19 -20.26 14.27
CA TRP A 306 -2.20 -20.19 15.36
C TRP A 306 -2.67 -19.26 16.50
N HIS A 307 -3.84 -19.55 17.07
CA HIS A 307 -4.42 -18.76 18.17
C HIS A 307 -3.52 -18.69 19.42
N ASP A 308 -2.69 -19.70 19.64
CA ASP A 308 -1.70 -19.78 20.72
C ASP A 308 -0.51 -18.82 20.50
N ARG A 309 0.03 -18.76 19.28
CA ARG A 309 1.06 -17.77 18.92
C ARG A 309 0.49 -16.36 18.94
N ALA A 310 -0.74 -16.18 18.46
CA ALA A 310 -1.45 -14.91 18.52
C ALA A 310 -1.58 -14.40 19.97
N ARG A 311 -2.06 -15.24 20.89
CA ARG A 311 -2.12 -14.90 22.32
C ARG A 311 -0.75 -14.54 22.89
N THR A 312 0.30 -15.30 22.56
CA THR A 312 1.67 -15.03 23.02
C THR A 312 2.15 -13.66 22.56
N HIS A 313 1.90 -13.32 21.30
CA HIS A 313 2.20 -12.00 20.73
C HIS A 313 1.46 -10.87 21.45
N PHE A 314 0.15 -11.02 21.65
CA PHE A 314 -0.67 -10.02 22.33
C PHE A 314 -0.25 -9.85 23.81
N ASP A 315 0.02 -10.95 24.53
CA ASP A 315 0.50 -10.86 25.90
C ASP A 315 1.86 -10.16 26.00
N ALA A 316 2.75 -10.38 25.04
CA ALA A 316 4.07 -9.77 25.01
C ALA A 316 4.00 -8.24 24.83
N TYR A 317 3.12 -7.73 23.96
CA TYR A 317 2.96 -6.29 23.74
C TYR A 317 2.01 -5.61 24.72
N ALA A 318 1.01 -6.31 25.26
CA ALA A 318 0.24 -5.82 26.40
C ALA A 318 1.15 -5.49 27.60
N ALA A 319 2.17 -6.32 27.85
CA ALA A 319 3.19 -6.06 28.86
C ALA A 319 4.12 -4.86 28.55
N SER A 320 4.11 -4.36 27.31
CA SER A 320 4.81 -3.14 26.89
C SER A 320 3.97 -1.88 26.98
N GLN A 321 2.70 -1.98 27.37
CA GLN A 321 1.84 -0.81 27.56
C GLN A 321 2.28 0.00 28.79
N VAL A 322 2.38 1.31 28.61
CA VAL A 322 2.71 2.26 29.67
C VAL A 322 1.50 2.45 30.59
N THR A 323 1.69 2.31 31.91
CA THR A 323 0.59 2.43 32.90
C THR A 323 0.84 3.44 34.02
N GLU A 324 2.10 3.83 34.26
CA GLU A 324 2.50 4.67 35.41
C GLU A 324 3.10 6.02 35.01
N VAL A 325 2.92 6.45 33.75
CA VAL A 325 3.42 7.73 33.23
C VAL A 325 2.21 8.60 32.83
N PRO A 326 1.65 9.40 33.75
CA PRO A 326 0.55 10.29 33.40
C PRO A 326 0.98 11.35 32.39
N ASN A 327 0.04 11.81 31.58
CA ASN A 327 0.25 13.01 30.76
C ASN A 327 0.43 14.22 31.69
N THR A 328 1.61 14.85 31.61
CA THR A 328 2.00 16.03 32.41
C THR A 328 2.45 17.21 31.55
N ILE A 329 2.63 16.98 30.25
CA ILE A 329 3.03 17.99 29.27
C ILE A 329 1.86 18.14 28.29
N PRO A 330 1.19 19.30 28.24
CA PRO A 330 0.02 19.48 27.41
C PRO A 330 0.37 19.48 25.92
N HIS A 331 -0.67 19.38 25.09
CA HIS A 331 -0.55 19.71 23.67
C HIS A 331 -0.23 21.20 23.45
N PRO A 332 0.45 21.55 22.34
CA PRO A 332 1.19 20.66 21.46
C PRO A 332 2.58 20.34 22.03
N ALA A 333 3.03 19.09 21.90
CA ALA A 333 4.34 18.61 22.36
C ALA A 333 5.23 18.24 21.16
N GLN A 334 5.53 19.22 20.30
CA GLN A 334 6.30 19.03 19.07
C GLN A 334 7.82 19.13 19.29
N ASP A 335 8.60 18.31 18.57
CA ASP A 335 10.06 18.25 18.68
C ASP A 335 10.74 19.41 17.93
N SER A 336 11.22 20.40 18.69
CA SER A 336 11.93 21.55 18.14
C SER A 336 13.28 21.22 17.49
N VAL A 337 13.93 20.10 17.86
CA VAL A 337 15.20 19.65 17.25
C VAL A 337 14.96 19.08 15.86
N LEU A 338 13.75 18.58 15.62
CA LEU A 338 13.31 18.00 14.35
C LEU A 338 12.32 18.90 13.64
N ASN A 339 12.55 20.21 13.76
CA ASN A 339 11.84 21.25 13.01
C ASN A 339 10.31 21.18 13.16
N LEU A 340 9.83 20.74 14.33
CA LEU A 340 8.41 20.61 14.70
C LEU A 340 7.62 19.58 13.89
N ALA A 341 8.29 18.73 13.10
CA ALA A 341 7.63 17.82 12.17
C ALA A 341 6.93 16.64 12.86
N ARG A 342 7.27 16.37 14.13
CA ARG A 342 6.75 15.25 14.92
C ARG A 342 6.88 15.49 16.42
N SER A 343 6.17 14.69 17.20
CA SER A 343 6.16 14.66 18.67
C SER A 343 7.55 14.56 19.30
N GLU A 344 7.75 15.31 20.38
CA GLU A 344 8.94 15.25 21.25
C GLU A 344 9.00 13.90 21.98
N LYS A 345 10.12 13.19 21.83
CA LYS A 345 10.39 11.93 22.56
C LYS A 345 10.70 12.16 24.04
N ARG A 346 9.65 12.46 24.80
CA ARG A 346 9.75 12.74 26.24
C ARG A 346 8.57 12.16 27.00
N TRP A 347 8.86 11.46 28.11
CA TRP A 347 7.83 10.88 28.96
C TRP A 347 6.95 11.97 29.56
N GLY A 348 5.65 11.72 29.59
CA GLY A 348 4.64 12.66 30.07
C GLY A 348 4.09 13.60 28.99
N THR A 349 4.60 13.55 27.76
CA THR A 349 3.89 14.10 26.58
C THR A 349 2.62 13.30 26.30
N PRO A 350 1.66 13.83 25.52
CA PRO A 350 0.43 13.11 25.19
C PRO A 350 0.73 11.73 24.59
N GLN A 351 1.64 11.68 23.59
CA GLN A 351 1.98 10.42 22.91
C GLN A 351 2.70 9.46 23.85
N TYR A 352 3.66 9.95 24.65
CA TYR A 352 4.45 9.12 25.55
C TYR A 352 3.92 9.19 26.99
N SER A 353 2.68 8.73 27.15
CA SER A 353 1.97 8.63 28.44
C SER A 353 1.16 7.32 28.52
N ASN A 354 0.37 7.17 29.58
CA ASN A 354 -0.47 6.00 29.83
C ASN A 354 -1.31 5.58 28.62
N GLY A 355 -1.20 4.31 28.24
CA GLY A 355 -1.86 3.72 27.08
C GLY A 355 -0.95 3.50 25.86
N TYR A 356 0.17 4.21 25.77
CA TYR A 356 1.19 3.98 24.74
C TYR A 356 1.78 2.57 24.82
N ILE A 357 1.86 1.83 23.70
CA ILE A 357 2.55 0.54 23.64
C ILE A 357 3.95 0.76 23.06
N CYS A 358 4.95 0.39 23.86
CA CYS A 358 6.35 0.58 23.49
C CYS A 358 6.83 -0.41 22.42
N ARG A 359 7.92 -0.03 21.73
CA ARG A 359 8.43 -0.69 20.52
C ARG A 359 8.62 -2.20 20.64
N ASN A 360 9.25 -2.62 21.74
CA ASN A 360 9.75 -3.98 21.92
C ASN A 360 8.85 -4.73 22.91
N PRO A 361 8.65 -6.04 22.73
CA PRO A 361 7.82 -6.85 23.63
C PRO A 361 8.36 -6.82 25.07
N ARG A 362 7.44 -6.83 26.04
CA ARG A 362 7.67 -6.79 27.48
C ARG A 362 8.54 -5.64 28.00
N LYS A 363 8.64 -4.54 27.26
CA LYS A 363 9.40 -3.34 27.64
C LYS A 363 8.50 -2.13 27.54
N ASN A 364 8.12 -1.55 28.67
CA ASN A 364 7.25 -0.39 28.75
C ASN A 364 8.01 0.95 28.93
N ASP A 365 9.32 0.95 28.62
CA ASP A 365 10.23 2.08 28.83
C ASP A 365 10.97 2.51 27.54
N GLN A 366 10.53 2.02 26.38
CA GLN A 366 11.19 2.27 25.10
C GLN A 366 10.27 2.92 24.05
N MET A 367 10.42 4.23 23.89
CA MET A 367 9.68 5.03 22.91
C MET A 367 9.98 4.67 21.45
N HIS A 368 8.94 4.76 20.63
CA HIS A 368 8.97 4.74 19.17
C HIS A 368 8.23 5.95 18.60
N HIS A 369 8.38 6.26 17.32
CA HIS A 369 7.64 7.38 16.70
C HIS A 369 6.22 6.98 16.29
N TYR A 370 6.03 5.77 15.78
CA TYR A 370 4.74 5.28 15.29
C TYR A 370 3.66 5.18 16.37
N ASP A 371 2.42 5.45 15.96
CA ASP A 371 1.23 4.90 16.60
C ASP A 371 0.95 3.50 16.06
N MET A 372 1.68 2.53 16.61
CA MET A 372 1.43 1.12 16.36
C MET A 372 0.31 0.56 17.26
N ASN A 373 -0.29 1.39 18.12
CA ASN A 373 -1.34 0.90 18.99
C ASN A 373 -2.58 0.55 18.17
N LEU A 374 -2.96 1.40 17.20
CA LEU A 374 -4.15 1.19 16.38
C LEU A 374 -4.17 -0.18 15.69
N CYS A 375 -3.11 -0.52 14.95
CA CYS A 375 -3.01 -1.80 14.27
C CYS A 375 -2.99 -2.98 15.25
N TYR A 376 -2.20 -2.88 16.33
CA TYR A 376 -2.12 -3.92 17.36
C TYR A 376 -3.50 -4.22 17.97
N ILE A 377 -4.27 -3.17 18.24
CA ILE A 377 -5.60 -3.31 18.85
C ILE A 377 -6.59 -3.88 17.85
N ASP A 378 -6.56 -3.48 16.58
CA ASP A 378 -7.40 -4.13 15.57
C ASP A 378 -7.06 -5.62 15.39
N GLU A 379 -5.78 -5.98 15.35
CA GLU A 379 -5.33 -7.38 15.33
C GLU A 379 -5.84 -8.16 16.55
N LEU A 380 -5.79 -7.57 17.75
CA LEU A 380 -6.34 -8.16 18.97
C LEU A 380 -7.88 -8.29 18.94
N LEU A 381 -8.58 -7.33 18.34
CA LEU A 381 -10.02 -7.41 18.18
C LEU A 381 -10.42 -8.52 17.20
N TRP A 382 -9.62 -8.74 16.16
CA TRP A 382 -9.76 -9.92 15.30
C TRP A 382 -9.51 -11.22 16.05
N HIS A 383 -8.53 -11.28 16.97
CA HIS A 383 -8.32 -12.45 17.82
C HIS A 383 -9.57 -12.82 18.62
N PHE A 384 -10.28 -11.83 19.17
CA PHE A 384 -11.56 -12.10 19.84
C PHE A 384 -12.64 -12.57 18.87
N ASN A 385 -12.72 -12.00 17.66
CA ASN A 385 -13.66 -12.46 16.63
C ASN A 385 -13.39 -13.91 16.20
N TRP A 386 -12.14 -14.37 16.20
CA TRP A 386 -11.77 -15.76 15.92
C TRP A 386 -12.05 -16.71 17.08
N THR A 387 -11.66 -16.33 18.30
CA THR A 387 -11.64 -17.26 19.44
C THR A 387 -12.89 -17.23 20.30
N GLY A 388 -13.59 -16.08 20.38
CA GLY A 388 -14.69 -15.88 21.30
C GLY A 388 -14.29 -15.97 22.78
N ASP A 389 -12.99 -15.87 23.10
CA ASP A 389 -12.50 -16.08 24.47
C ASP A 389 -12.81 -14.87 25.38
N VAL A 390 -13.98 -14.93 26.01
CA VAL A 390 -14.46 -13.91 26.97
C VAL A 390 -13.55 -13.81 28.21
N ALA A 391 -12.87 -14.89 28.60
CA ALA A 391 -11.96 -14.84 29.75
C ALA A 391 -10.71 -14.03 29.41
N TYR A 392 -10.15 -14.27 28.22
CA TYR A 392 -9.02 -13.50 27.73
C TYR A 392 -9.40 -12.05 27.41
N ALA A 393 -10.59 -11.81 26.84
CA ALA A 393 -11.10 -10.45 26.65
C ALA A 393 -11.19 -9.68 27.97
N ARG A 394 -11.60 -10.33 29.07
CA ARG A 394 -11.59 -9.72 30.41
C ARG A 394 -10.16 -9.42 30.90
N GLN A 395 -9.20 -10.29 30.63
CA GLN A 395 -7.79 -10.05 30.96
C GLN A 395 -7.21 -8.84 30.19
N MET A 396 -7.55 -8.71 28.91
CA MET A 396 -7.07 -7.65 28.03
C MET A 396 -7.87 -6.35 28.13
N TRP A 397 -9.00 -6.36 28.82
CA TRP A 397 -9.87 -5.19 28.97
C TRP A 397 -9.15 -3.92 29.44
N PRO A 398 -8.24 -3.95 30.45
CA PRO A 398 -7.50 -2.76 30.84
C PRO A 398 -6.59 -2.21 29.73
N VAL A 399 -6.08 -3.07 28.84
CA VAL A 399 -5.27 -2.65 27.68
C VAL A 399 -6.12 -1.86 26.70
N LEU A 400 -7.30 -2.38 26.37
CA LEU A 400 -8.27 -1.73 25.47
C LEU A 400 -8.71 -0.37 26.03
N VAL A 401 -9.09 -0.31 27.31
CA VAL A 401 -9.56 0.94 27.94
C VAL A 401 -8.48 2.02 27.91
N ARG A 402 -7.23 1.68 28.24
CA ARG A 402 -6.12 2.64 28.20
C ARG A 402 -5.79 3.08 26.79
N HIS A 403 -5.84 2.17 25.82
CA HIS A 403 -5.64 2.52 24.42
C HIS A 403 -6.69 3.52 23.93
N LEU A 404 -7.98 3.24 24.11
CA LEU A 404 -9.06 4.12 23.64
C LEU A 404 -9.00 5.51 24.30
N ALA A 405 -8.65 5.57 25.58
CA ALA A 405 -8.42 6.83 26.27
C ALA A 405 -7.17 7.58 25.73
N TRP A 406 -6.11 6.85 25.38
CA TRP A 406 -4.89 7.39 24.81
C TRP A 406 -5.09 7.89 23.37
N GLU A 407 -5.79 7.15 22.52
CA GLU A 407 -6.20 7.59 21.18
C GLU A 407 -6.99 8.89 21.26
N LYS A 408 -8.02 8.91 22.12
CA LYS A 408 -8.86 10.10 22.31
C LYS A 408 -8.05 11.31 22.77
N LEU A 409 -7.15 11.10 23.73
CA LEU A 409 -6.28 12.14 24.25
C LEU A 409 -5.40 12.74 23.14
N ASN A 410 -4.83 11.89 22.28
CA ASN A 410 -3.81 12.31 21.33
C ASN A 410 -4.38 12.86 20.02
N TYR A 411 -5.39 12.20 19.48
CA TYR A 411 -5.78 12.37 18.08
C TYR A 411 -7.23 12.81 17.87
N ASP A 412 -8.06 12.85 18.92
CA ASP A 412 -9.35 13.58 18.93
C ASP A 412 -9.49 14.46 20.21
N PRO A 413 -8.54 15.38 20.45
CA PRO A 413 -8.51 16.23 21.64
C PRO A 413 -9.56 17.37 21.63
N ASP A 414 -10.09 17.75 20.47
CA ASP A 414 -11.24 18.67 20.35
C ASP A 414 -12.58 17.95 20.49
N ASN A 415 -12.56 16.61 20.52
CA ASN A 415 -13.71 15.76 20.77
C ASN A 415 -14.80 16.01 19.72
N ASP A 416 -14.44 16.01 18.44
CA ASP A 416 -15.38 16.17 17.33
C ASP A 416 -15.82 14.82 16.72
N GLY A 417 -15.15 13.72 17.10
CA GLY A 417 -15.43 12.35 16.64
C GLY A 417 -14.62 11.93 15.41
N LEU A 418 -13.70 12.76 14.93
CA LEU A 418 -12.78 12.43 13.84
C LEU A 418 -11.34 12.56 14.33
N TYR A 419 -10.57 11.51 14.07
CA TYR A 419 -9.24 11.36 14.61
C TYR A 419 -8.19 11.81 13.58
N ASP A 420 -7.15 12.48 14.05
CA ASP A 420 -5.89 12.65 13.33
C ASP A 420 -5.21 11.29 13.09
N ALA A 421 -4.27 11.24 12.15
CA ALA A 421 -3.48 10.04 11.87
C ALA A 421 -1.99 10.30 12.09
N TYR A 422 -1.39 9.52 13.01
CA TYR A 422 -0.01 9.70 13.40
C TYR A 422 0.82 8.44 13.12
N ALA A 423 1.35 8.35 11.92
CA ALA A 423 2.20 7.24 11.49
C ALA A 423 1.66 5.83 11.86
N CYS A 424 0.40 5.58 11.53
CA CYS A 424 -0.35 4.36 11.87
C CYS A 424 -0.66 3.45 10.66
N ILE A 425 -0.18 3.81 9.47
CA ILE A 425 -0.35 3.01 8.23
C ILE A 425 0.94 2.98 7.42
N TRP A 426 1.03 2.08 6.44
CA TRP A 426 2.27 1.85 5.69
C TRP A 426 2.72 3.09 4.92
N ALA A 427 1.78 3.83 4.34
CA ALA A 427 2.02 5.07 3.60
C ALA A 427 2.54 6.22 4.47
N SER A 428 2.73 6.01 5.78
CA SER A 428 2.97 7.10 6.72
C SER A 428 4.32 7.80 6.61
N ASP A 429 5.34 7.21 5.96
CA ASP A 429 6.68 7.81 5.90
C ASP A 429 6.69 9.18 5.21
N ALA A 430 5.63 9.57 4.47
CA ALA A 430 5.49 10.92 3.94
C ALA A 430 4.08 11.53 4.12
N LEU A 431 3.22 10.96 4.97
CA LEU A 431 1.91 11.53 5.29
C LEU A 431 1.98 12.50 6.48
N TYR A 432 1.20 13.55 6.41
CA TYR A 432 0.97 14.52 7.48
C TYR A 432 -0.36 15.24 7.26
N TYR A 433 -1.07 15.54 8.34
CA TYR A 433 -2.47 16.01 8.27
C TYR A 433 -2.73 17.29 9.06
N ASN A 434 -1.72 17.83 9.76
CA ASN A 434 -1.85 19.04 10.57
C ASN A 434 -3.00 18.99 11.60
N SER A 435 -3.20 17.83 12.23
CA SER A 435 -4.35 17.53 13.12
C SER A 435 -5.71 17.52 12.44
N GLY A 436 -5.73 17.28 11.13
CA GLY A 436 -6.96 17.13 10.36
C GLY A 436 -7.78 15.92 10.76
N ALA A 437 -9.06 15.93 10.40
CA ALA A 437 -9.96 14.81 10.57
C ALA A 437 -9.70 13.75 9.49
N VAL A 438 -9.08 12.63 9.83
CA VAL A 438 -8.59 11.62 8.88
C VAL A 438 -9.50 10.39 8.85
N THR A 439 -9.92 9.98 7.65
CA THR A 439 -10.89 8.89 7.48
C THR A 439 -10.38 7.54 8.01
N HIS A 440 -9.17 7.12 7.65
CA HIS A 440 -8.68 5.77 8.00
C HIS A 440 -8.43 5.60 9.50
N SER A 441 -7.87 6.60 10.18
CA SER A 441 -7.66 6.60 11.64
C SER A 441 -9.00 6.62 12.40
N SER A 442 -9.95 7.44 11.93
CA SER A 442 -11.31 7.48 12.46
C SER A 442 -12.03 6.14 12.28
N ALA A 443 -11.84 5.45 11.15
CA ALA A 443 -12.42 4.15 10.88
C ALA A 443 -11.91 3.08 11.87
N TYR A 444 -10.60 3.04 12.13
CA TYR A 444 -10.04 2.16 13.18
C TYR A 444 -10.64 2.44 14.55
N ASN A 445 -10.72 3.72 14.95
CA ASN A 445 -11.29 4.12 16.24
C ASN A 445 -12.79 3.82 16.35
N TYR A 446 -13.55 3.94 15.24
CA TYR A 446 -14.95 3.49 15.17
C TYR A 446 -15.06 2.00 15.49
N ARG A 447 -14.29 1.15 14.78
CA ARG A 447 -14.30 -0.29 14.98
C ARG A 447 -13.89 -0.67 16.39
N ALA A 448 -12.84 -0.04 16.91
CA ALA A 448 -12.34 -0.31 18.25
C ALA A 448 -13.39 0.01 19.33
N ASN A 449 -14.07 1.16 19.24
CA ASN A 449 -15.15 1.51 20.16
C ASN A 449 -16.39 0.61 19.98
N LYS A 450 -16.77 0.27 18.75
CA LYS A 450 -17.88 -0.65 18.45
C LYS A 450 -17.66 -2.02 19.11
N LEU A 451 -16.47 -2.59 18.94
CA LEU A 451 -16.13 -3.90 19.52
C LEU A 451 -15.85 -3.82 21.03
N ALA A 452 -15.31 -2.70 21.54
CA ALA A 452 -15.20 -2.48 22.98
C ALA A 452 -16.57 -2.44 23.66
N ALA A 453 -17.59 -1.84 23.04
CA ALA A 453 -18.97 -1.88 23.54
C ALA A 453 -19.50 -3.32 23.60
N LEU A 454 -19.26 -4.12 22.57
CA LEU A 454 -19.63 -5.54 22.53
C LEU A 454 -18.92 -6.36 23.62
N ILE A 455 -17.61 -6.15 23.78
CA ILE A 455 -16.79 -6.83 24.78
C ILE A 455 -17.26 -6.46 26.18
N ALA A 456 -17.45 -5.17 26.47
CA ALA A 456 -17.91 -4.66 27.76
C ALA A 456 -19.20 -5.38 28.21
N GLU A 457 -20.19 -5.47 27.33
CA GLU A 457 -21.45 -6.17 27.58
C GLU A 457 -21.23 -7.64 27.96
N LYS A 458 -20.31 -8.33 27.26
CA LYS A 458 -20.03 -9.76 27.51
C LYS A 458 -19.22 -10.03 28.78
N ILE A 459 -18.37 -9.09 29.20
CA ILE A 459 -17.52 -9.28 30.39
C ILE A 459 -18.13 -8.71 31.68
N GLY A 460 -19.21 -7.91 31.58
CA GLY A 460 -19.91 -7.29 32.71
C GLY A 460 -19.53 -5.83 33.00
N GLU A 461 -18.89 -5.15 32.05
CA GLU A 461 -18.48 -3.75 32.12
C GLU A 461 -19.51 -2.84 31.45
N ASN A 462 -19.44 -1.52 31.65
CA ASN A 462 -20.40 -0.58 31.06
C ASN A 462 -20.12 -0.35 29.56
N PRO A 463 -21.03 -0.74 28.64
CA PRO A 463 -20.81 -0.55 27.20
C PRO A 463 -21.17 0.86 26.69
N ALA A 464 -21.90 1.66 27.48
CA ALA A 464 -22.50 2.91 27.00
C ALA A 464 -21.49 3.95 26.47
N PRO A 465 -20.33 4.21 27.12
CA PRO A 465 -19.37 5.19 26.62
C PRO A 465 -18.82 4.82 25.24
N TYR A 466 -18.45 3.57 25.04
CA TYR A 466 -17.89 3.07 23.78
C TYR A 466 -18.93 3.05 22.66
N ARG A 467 -20.19 2.70 22.98
CA ARG A 467 -21.29 2.75 22.02
C ARG A 467 -21.55 4.18 21.56
N ALA A 468 -21.63 5.12 22.49
CA ALA A 468 -21.83 6.53 22.18
C ALA A 468 -20.70 7.11 21.33
N GLU A 469 -19.45 6.74 21.64
CA GLU A 469 -18.29 7.17 20.85
C GLU A 469 -18.30 6.56 19.44
N ALA A 470 -18.59 5.26 19.29
CA ALA A 470 -18.72 4.64 17.97
C ALA A 470 -19.82 5.29 17.11
N GLU A 471 -20.99 5.57 17.70
CA GLU A 471 -22.09 6.26 17.00
C GLU A 471 -21.69 7.68 16.58
N LYS A 472 -20.95 8.39 17.44
CA LYS A 472 -20.44 9.73 17.15
C LYS A 472 -19.44 9.72 15.99
N ILE A 473 -18.46 8.81 16.02
CA ILE A 473 -17.45 8.69 14.96
C ILE A 473 -18.12 8.36 13.63
N LEU A 474 -19.01 7.35 13.60
CA LEU A 474 -19.72 6.98 12.37
C LEU A 474 -20.56 8.13 11.81
N LYS A 475 -21.22 8.89 12.69
CA LYS A 475 -21.96 10.07 12.28
C LYS A 475 -21.04 11.14 11.69
N ALA A 476 -19.92 11.43 12.33
CA ALA A 476 -18.98 12.43 11.84
C ALA A 476 -18.34 12.05 10.50
N LEU A 477 -17.99 10.77 10.32
CA LEU A 477 -17.49 10.22 9.05
C LEU A 477 -18.48 10.47 7.91
N ASN A 478 -19.77 10.16 8.14
CA ASN A 478 -20.81 10.34 7.14
C ASN A 478 -21.18 11.82 6.90
N ASP A 479 -21.19 12.66 7.93
CA ASP A 479 -21.61 14.06 7.80
C ASP A 479 -20.51 14.95 7.18
N ARG A 480 -19.24 14.63 7.42
CA ARG A 480 -18.11 15.54 7.09
C ARG A 480 -17.16 14.99 6.04
N LEU A 481 -16.94 13.68 6.00
CA LEU A 481 -15.91 13.08 5.13
C LEU A 481 -16.49 12.30 3.96
N TRP A 482 -17.73 11.81 4.04
CA TRP A 482 -18.39 11.16 2.89
C TRP A 482 -18.78 12.19 1.82
N LEU A 483 -18.16 12.10 0.64
CA LEU A 483 -18.43 12.95 -0.52
C LEU A 483 -19.57 12.34 -1.33
N SER A 484 -20.82 12.63 -0.93
CA SER A 484 -21.99 11.96 -1.52
C SER A 484 -22.13 12.11 -3.02
N ASP A 485 -21.69 13.24 -3.58
CA ASP A 485 -21.68 13.52 -5.02
C ASP A 485 -20.56 12.78 -5.77
N LYS A 486 -19.48 12.38 -5.07
CA LYS A 486 -18.34 11.66 -5.66
C LYS A 486 -18.32 10.15 -5.37
N GLY A 487 -19.01 9.72 -4.30
CA GLY A 487 -19.17 8.31 -3.97
C GLY A 487 -18.01 7.69 -3.20
N HIS A 488 -17.20 8.48 -2.49
CA HIS A 488 -16.11 7.99 -1.64
C HIS A 488 -15.86 8.95 -0.45
N TRP A 489 -15.02 8.54 0.50
CA TRP A 489 -14.59 9.42 1.58
C TRP A 489 -13.43 10.32 1.13
N ALA A 490 -13.44 11.59 1.55
CA ALA A 490 -12.26 12.43 1.52
C ALA A 490 -11.11 11.77 2.30
N GLU A 491 -9.87 12.04 1.89
CA GLU A 491 -8.69 11.59 2.63
C GLU A 491 -8.73 12.14 4.06
N TYR A 492 -8.87 13.47 4.15
CA TYR A 492 -8.99 14.18 5.41
C TYR A 492 -9.67 15.54 5.23
N GLN A 493 -10.06 16.17 6.35
CA GLN A 493 -10.42 17.58 6.41
C GLN A 493 -9.34 18.35 7.19
N ASP A 494 -8.85 19.46 6.63
CA ASP A 494 -7.90 20.34 7.32
C ASP A 494 -8.46 20.86 8.65
N PHE A 495 -7.61 20.92 9.69
CA PHE A 495 -7.94 21.58 10.96
C PHE A 495 -7.78 23.11 10.89
N MET A 496 -6.77 23.56 10.14
CA MET A 496 -6.36 24.96 10.01
C MET A 496 -6.91 25.63 8.74
N GLY A 497 -6.71 26.94 8.63
CA GLY A 497 -7.04 27.71 7.45
C GLY A 497 -8.53 27.63 7.10
N HIS A 498 -8.82 27.36 5.83
CA HIS A 498 -10.19 27.25 5.32
C HIS A 498 -10.90 25.93 5.68
N ARG A 499 -10.23 24.99 6.38
CA ARG A 499 -10.79 23.70 6.80
C ARG A 499 -11.39 22.88 5.65
N ARG A 500 -10.68 22.84 4.54
CA ARG A 500 -11.13 22.20 3.29
C ARG A 500 -10.97 20.69 3.37
N LEU A 501 -11.75 20.00 2.53
CA LEU A 501 -11.64 18.57 2.32
C LEU A 501 -10.58 18.28 1.26
N HIS A 502 -9.76 17.27 1.51
CA HIS A 502 -8.90 16.68 0.50
C HIS A 502 -9.63 15.54 -0.20
N GLU A 503 -10.25 15.86 -1.34
CA GLU A 503 -11.20 14.97 -2.00
C GLU A 503 -10.54 13.85 -2.82
N SER A 504 -9.24 13.91 -3.07
CA SER A 504 -8.49 12.82 -3.70
C SER A 504 -8.00 11.87 -2.62
N ALA A 505 -8.54 10.66 -2.58
CA ALA A 505 -8.23 9.65 -1.56
C ALA A 505 -7.16 8.66 -2.04
N GLY A 506 -6.28 8.24 -1.11
CA GLY A 506 -5.46 7.04 -1.33
C GLY A 506 -6.27 5.75 -1.18
N VAL A 507 -5.75 4.64 -1.69
CA VAL A 507 -6.43 3.33 -1.56
C VAL A 507 -6.68 2.92 -0.10
N TRP A 508 -5.85 3.40 0.83
CA TRP A 508 -5.96 3.14 2.26
C TRP A 508 -7.19 3.78 2.90
N THR A 509 -7.63 4.94 2.42
CA THR A 509 -8.87 5.57 2.86
C THR A 509 -10.06 4.66 2.55
N ILE A 510 -10.04 4.04 1.37
CA ILE A 510 -11.11 3.14 0.91
C ILE A 510 -11.07 1.83 1.69
N TYR A 511 -9.95 1.12 1.66
CA TYR A 511 -9.91 -0.23 2.24
C TYR A 511 -10.06 -0.20 3.78
N HIS A 512 -9.54 0.82 4.50
CA HIS A 512 -9.72 0.89 5.95
C HIS A 512 -11.15 1.25 6.36
N ALA A 513 -11.84 2.10 5.60
CA ALA A 513 -13.26 2.40 5.85
C ALA A 513 -14.13 1.15 5.68
N LEU A 514 -13.87 0.36 4.63
CA LEU A 514 -14.60 -0.89 4.37
C LEU A 514 -14.26 -1.97 5.41
N ASP A 515 -12.98 -2.19 5.70
CA ASP A 515 -12.54 -3.23 6.65
C ASP A 515 -12.96 -2.92 8.10
N SER A 516 -13.14 -1.62 8.41
CA SER A 516 -13.66 -1.16 9.69
C SER A 516 -15.19 -1.16 9.80
N GLU A 517 -15.90 -1.63 8.77
CA GLU A 517 -17.37 -1.71 8.72
C GLU A 517 -18.05 -0.34 8.86
N VAL A 518 -17.43 0.73 8.33
CA VAL A 518 -18.02 2.08 8.28
C VAL A 518 -19.07 2.17 7.17
N ALA A 519 -18.82 1.50 6.05
CA ALA A 519 -19.62 1.59 4.83
C ALA A 519 -20.95 0.81 4.91
N ASP A 520 -22.02 1.40 4.38
CA ASP A 520 -23.17 0.61 3.94
C ASP A 520 -22.90 -0.05 2.55
N PRO A 521 -23.78 -0.96 2.06
CA PRO A 521 -23.56 -1.64 0.78
C PRO A 521 -23.43 -0.72 -0.44
N PHE A 522 -24.12 0.43 -0.45
CA PHE A 522 -24.08 1.39 -1.55
C PHE A 522 -22.77 2.18 -1.53
N GLN A 523 -22.40 2.69 -0.34
CA GLN A 523 -21.12 3.35 -0.13
C GLN A 523 -19.95 2.43 -0.48
N ALA A 524 -20.00 1.16 -0.10
CA ALA A 524 -18.96 0.18 -0.42
C ALA A 524 -18.78 -0.02 -1.94
N TYR A 525 -19.89 -0.07 -2.69
CA TYR A 525 -19.83 -0.16 -4.15
C TYR A 525 -19.25 1.11 -4.77
N GLN A 526 -19.76 2.28 -4.37
CA GLN A 526 -19.29 3.57 -4.90
C GLN A 526 -17.81 3.82 -4.57
N ALA A 527 -17.37 3.51 -3.36
CA ALA A 527 -16.00 3.75 -2.92
C ALA A 527 -14.99 2.83 -3.64
N THR A 528 -15.40 1.60 -3.97
CA THR A 528 -14.58 0.73 -4.83
C THR A 528 -14.67 1.14 -6.32
N ARG A 529 -15.74 1.82 -6.74
CA ARG A 529 -15.84 2.43 -8.08
C ARG A 529 -14.82 3.57 -8.25
N TYR A 530 -14.62 4.38 -7.21
CA TYR A 530 -13.56 5.39 -7.18
C TYR A 530 -12.18 4.76 -7.47
N VAL A 531 -11.88 3.59 -6.91
CA VAL A 531 -10.62 2.88 -7.21
C VAL A 531 -10.56 2.48 -8.69
N ASP A 532 -11.63 1.97 -9.29
CA ASP A 532 -11.65 1.60 -10.71
C ASP A 532 -11.34 2.79 -11.64
N THR A 533 -11.81 3.99 -11.30
CA THR A 533 -11.85 5.15 -12.21
C THR A 533 -10.78 6.19 -11.94
N GLU A 534 -10.37 6.37 -10.69
CA GLU A 534 -9.44 7.42 -10.26
C GLU A 534 -8.05 6.89 -9.91
N ILE A 535 -7.95 5.61 -9.49
CA ILE A 535 -6.66 4.98 -9.17
C ILE A 535 -6.08 4.27 -10.40
N PRO A 536 -4.82 4.55 -10.77
CA PRO A 536 -4.20 3.96 -11.96
C PRO A 536 -4.10 2.44 -11.90
N HIS A 537 -4.46 1.80 -13.00
CA HIS A 537 -4.33 0.35 -13.18
C HIS A 537 -3.14 0.04 -14.09
N ILE A 538 -2.11 -0.60 -13.54
CA ILE A 538 -0.87 -0.97 -14.22
C ILE A 538 -1.02 -2.42 -14.73
N PRO A 539 -0.99 -2.67 -16.05
CA PRO A 539 -1.19 -4.01 -16.60
C PRO A 539 -0.11 -5.01 -16.15
N VAL A 540 -0.54 -6.19 -15.70
CA VAL A 540 0.34 -7.30 -15.34
C VAL A 540 0.43 -8.27 -16.51
N ARG A 541 1.53 -8.19 -17.27
CA ARG A 541 1.74 -8.97 -18.50
C ARG A 541 3.13 -9.60 -18.55
N GLY A 542 3.24 -10.72 -19.24
CA GLY A 542 4.53 -11.36 -19.49
C GLY A 542 4.43 -12.47 -20.53
N GLU A 543 5.56 -12.79 -21.19
CA GLU A 543 5.66 -13.91 -22.11
C GLU A 543 5.33 -15.24 -21.39
N GLY A 544 4.43 -16.04 -21.98
CA GLY A 544 3.95 -17.29 -21.40
C GLY A 544 2.73 -17.15 -20.47
N LEU A 545 2.19 -15.94 -20.30
CA LEU A 545 0.93 -15.67 -19.61
C LEU A 545 -0.14 -15.21 -20.63
N ASN A 546 -1.38 -15.67 -20.46
CA ASN A 546 -2.51 -15.18 -21.27
C ASN A 546 -2.89 -13.76 -20.84
N ASP A 547 -3.24 -12.89 -21.80
CA ASP A 547 -3.77 -11.56 -21.48
C ASP A 547 -5.25 -11.65 -21.12
N GLU A 548 -5.54 -11.86 -19.85
CA GLU A 548 -6.89 -11.96 -19.29
C GLU A 548 -7.32 -10.65 -18.57
N GLY A 549 -6.58 -9.56 -18.80
CA GLY A 549 -6.87 -8.24 -18.21
C GLY A 549 -6.45 -8.10 -16.74
N TYR A 550 -5.34 -8.74 -16.34
CA TYR A 550 -4.76 -8.56 -15.01
C TYR A 550 -4.06 -7.20 -14.91
N ALA A 551 -4.32 -6.50 -13.82
CA ALA A 551 -3.67 -5.23 -13.48
C ALA A 551 -3.47 -5.12 -11.96
N THR A 552 -2.43 -4.39 -11.56
CA THR A 552 -2.20 -3.94 -10.18
C THR A 552 -2.48 -2.44 -10.07
N VAL A 553 -2.46 -1.88 -8.86
CA VAL A 553 -2.74 -0.46 -8.62
C VAL A 553 -1.60 0.20 -7.84
N SER A 554 -1.35 1.48 -8.10
CA SER A 554 -0.55 2.32 -7.19
C SER A 554 -1.38 2.71 -5.98
N THR A 555 -0.73 3.08 -4.88
CA THR A 555 -1.43 3.50 -3.66
C THR A 555 -2.14 4.86 -3.80
N THR A 556 -1.59 5.74 -4.64
CA THR A 556 -2.18 7.01 -5.08
C THR A 556 -1.71 7.35 -6.49
N ASN A 557 -2.31 8.39 -7.09
CA ASN A 557 -1.84 9.06 -8.30
C ASN A 557 -1.29 10.48 -8.01
N TRP A 558 -0.91 10.74 -6.75
CA TRP A 558 -0.52 12.08 -6.31
C TRP A 558 0.85 12.48 -6.84
N LEU A 559 1.04 13.77 -7.11
CA LEU A 559 2.30 14.33 -7.60
C LEU A 559 2.75 15.52 -6.73
N PRO A 560 4.06 15.78 -6.57
CA PRO A 560 5.18 14.98 -7.07
C PRO A 560 5.27 13.59 -6.42
N TYR A 561 5.95 12.64 -7.07
CA TYR A 561 6.12 11.28 -6.53
C TYR A 561 6.83 11.34 -5.18
N SER A 562 6.27 10.65 -4.18
CA SER A 562 6.85 10.49 -2.85
C SER A 562 6.87 9.03 -2.40
N TRP A 563 7.96 8.63 -1.73
CA TRP A 563 8.07 7.32 -1.11
C TRP A 563 6.93 7.09 -0.11
N SER A 564 6.46 5.85 -0.02
CA SER A 564 5.29 5.35 0.73
C SER A 564 3.93 5.84 0.23
N ILE A 565 3.86 6.95 -0.49
CA ILE A 565 2.60 7.56 -0.97
C ILE A 565 2.16 6.99 -2.31
N ASN A 566 3.12 6.72 -3.20
CA ASN A 566 2.87 6.43 -4.61
C ASN A 566 3.26 5.00 -5.02
N ASN A 567 3.74 4.20 -4.08
CA ASN A 567 4.31 2.91 -4.40
C ASN A 567 3.26 1.93 -4.93
N VAL A 568 3.76 0.87 -5.55
CA VAL A 568 2.98 -0.36 -5.77
C VAL A 568 3.40 -1.37 -4.70
N ALA A 569 2.72 -1.34 -3.56
CA ALA A 569 3.02 -2.18 -2.41
C ALA A 569 2.01 -3.34 -2.29
N PHE A 570 2.51 -4.57 -2.17
CA PHE A 570 1.64 -5.76 -2.18
C PHE A 570 0.61 -5.77 -1.05
N ALA A 571 0.98 -5.32 0.15
CA ALA A 571 0.05 -5.25 1.28
C ALA A 571 -1.15 -4.32 1.00
N GLU A 572 -0.90 -3.17 0.36
CA GLU A 572 -1.92 -2.17 0.02
C GLU A 572 -2.83 -2.69 -1.09
N VAL A 573 -2.25 -3.31 -2.12
CA VAL A 573 -2.99 -3.93 -3.23
C VAL A 573 -3.85 -5.10 -2.75
N MET A 574 -3.31 -5.97 -1.90
CA MET A 574 -4.04 -7.11 -1.34
C MET A 574 -5.14 -6.67 -0.38
N HIS A 575 -4.95 -5.60 0.39
CA HIS A 575 -6.01 -5.05 1.25
C HIS A 575 -7.12 -4.40 0.41
N THR A 576 -6.75 -3.74 -0.68
CA THR A 576 -7.71 -3.23 -1.69
C THR A 576 -8.51 -4.37 -2.31
N ALA A 577 -7.86 -5.51 -2.63
CA ALA A 577 -8.55 -6.70 -3.10
C ALA A 577 -9.55 -7.26 -2.06
N LEU A 578 -9.18 -7.25 -0.77
CA LEU A 578 -10.09 -7.63 0.32
C LEU A 578 -11.30 -6.69 0.39
N ALA A 579 -11.10 -5.38 0.21
CA ALA A 579 -12.17 -4.39 0.17
C ALA A 579 -13.15 -4.64 -0.99
N TYR A 580 -12.67 -5.04 -2.18
CA TYR A 580 -13.55 -5.47 -3.28
C TYR A 580 -14.41 -6.69 -2.89
N PHE A 581 -13.84 -7.69 -2.21
CA PHE A 581 -14.63 -8.82 -1.71
C PHE A 581 -15.67 -8.37 -0.67
N GLN A 582 -15.30 -7.45 0.23
CA GLN A 582 -16.20 -6.89 1.25
C GLN A 582 -17.35 -6.10 0.64
N ALA A 583 -17.10 -5.37 -0.45
CA ALA A 583 -18.10 -4.66 -1.25
C ALA A 583 -18.98 -5.59 -2.12
N GLY A 584 -18.76 -6.90 -2.08
CA GLY A 584 -19.50 -7.88 -2.90
C GLY A 584 -19.08 -7.92 -4.37
N ARG A 585 -17.95 -7.29 -4.74
CA ARG A 585 -17.40 -7.23 -6.10
C ARG A 585 -16.32 -8.29 -6.31
N ALA A 586 -16.71 -9.56 -6.14
CA ALA A 586 -15.80 -10.70 -6.10
C ALA A 586 -14.90 -10.85 -7.34
N GLU A 587 -15.41 -10.56 -8.55
CA GLU A 587 -14.63 -10.64 -9.79
C GLU A 587 -13.45 -9.65 -9.79
N ALA A 588 -13.70 -8.40 -9.35
CA ALA A 588 -12.64 -7.38 -9.24
C ALA A 588 -11.63 -7.74 -8.15
N GLY A 589 -12.11 -8.21 -6.99
CA GLY A 589 -11.25 -8.69 -5.90
C GLY A 589 -10.35 -9.86 -6.31
N TYR A 590 -10.92 -10.85 -7.01
CA TYR A 590 -10.18 -12.00 -7.53
C TYR A 590 -9.13 -11.58 -8.57
N LYS A 591 -9.49 -10.71 -9.52
CA LYS A 591 -8.52 -10.22 -10.52
C LYS A 591 -7.35 -9.50 -9.87
N LEU A 592 -7.60 -8.61 -8.91
CA LEU A 592 -6.53 -7.86 -8.23
C LEU A 592 -5.66 -8.77 -7.33
N MET A 593 -6.28 -9.72 -6.63
CA MET A 593 -5.57 -10.77 -5.90
C MET A 593 -4.66 -11.58 -6.83
N LYS A 594 -5.21 -12.09 -7.94
CA LYS A 594 -4.47 -12.89 -8.92
C LYS A 594 -3.34 -12.10 -9.57
N SER A 595 -3.55 -10.82 -9.89
CA SER A 595 -2.49 -9.93 -10.38
C SER A 595 -1.29 -9.91 -9.44
N SER A 596 -1.52 -9.82 -8.12
CA SER A 596 -0.45 -9.80 -7.12
C SER A 596 0.29 -11.15 -7.04
N VAL A 597 -0.45 -12.26 -7.13
CA VAL A 597 0.11 -13.62 -7.16
C VAL A 597 0.98 -13.82 -8.41
N LEU A 598 0.48 -13.44 -9.58
CA LEU A 598 1.21 -13.55 -10.84
C LEU A 598 2.46 -12.67 -10.83
N ASP A 599 2.33 -11.41 -10.40
CA ASP A 599 3.43 -10.45 -10.32
C ASP A 599 4.55 -10.94 -9.40
N GLY A 600 4.24 -11.18 -8.12
CA GLY A 600 5.25 -11.46 -7.11
C GLY A 600 5.81 -12.89 -7.14
N MET A 601 5.00 -13.88 -7.52
CA MET A 601 5.36 -15.30 -7.32
C MET A 601 5.72 -16.06 -8.59
N TYR A 602 5.24 -15.62 -9.76
CA TYR A 602 5.39 -16.35 -11.02
C TYR A 602 6.14 -15.57 -12.11
N LEU A 603 5.97 -14.24 -12.15
CA LEU A 603 6.73 -13.32 -12.99
C LEU A 603 7.92 -12.69 -12.23
N GLY A 604 7.88 -12.68 -10.90
CA GLY A 604 8.91 -12.14 -10.02
C GLY A 604 10.12 -13.07 -9.91
N ASP A 605 11.20 -12.57 -9.32
CA ASP A 605 12.45 -13.31 -9.19
C ASP A 605 12.37 -14.40 -8.10
N SER A 606 11.49 -14.25 -7.10
CA SER A 606 11.34 -15.17 -5.96
C SER A 606 10.04 -16.00 -6.03
N PRO A 607 10.11 -17.34 -6.13
CA PRO A 607 8.92 -18.19 -6.21
C PRO A 607 8.17 -18.21 -4.86
N GLY A 608 6.85 -17.99 -4.89
CA GLY A 608 6.01 -18.00 -3.69
C GLY A 608 6.25 -16.84 -2.72
N ASN A 609 6.77 -15.71 -3.22
CA ASN A 609 7.12 -14.54 -2.41
C ASN A 609 5.90 -13.74 -1.95
N PHE A 610 5.84 -13.43 -0.66
CA PHE A 610 4.99 -12.35 -0.12
C PHE A 610 5.84 -11.10 0.08
N GLY A 611 6.32 -10.52 -1.02
CA GLY A 611 7.24 -9.39 -1.00
C GLY A 611 6.57 -8.07 -0.62
N GLN A 612 7.36 -7.03 -0.32
CA GLN A 612 6.81 -5.73 0.06
C GLN A 612 6.47 -4.86 -1.16
N ILE A 613 7.42 -4.70 -2.09
CA ILE A 613 7.30 -3.79 -3.23
C ILE A 613 7.26 -4.59 -4.53
N SER A 614 6.28 -4.26 -5.38
CA SER A 614 6.06 -4.86 -6.69
C SER A 614 7.14 -4.48 -7.70
N PHE A 615 7.31 -5.32 -8.73
CA PHE A 615 8.08 -4.98 -9.92
C PHE A 615 7.61 -3.66 -10.56
N TYR A 616 6.31 -3.38 -10.49
CA TYR A 616 5.67 -2.22 -11.12
C TYR A 616 5.88 -0.92 -10.34
N ASP A 617 6.50 -0.97 -9.17
CA ASP A 617 6.88 0.23 -8.44
C ASP A 617 7.93 1.03 -9.24
N ALA A 618 7.58 2.28 -9.57
CA ALA A 618 8.43 3.11 -10.43
C ALA A 618 9.80 3.39 -9.79
N ALA A 619 9.85 3.60 -8.47
CA ALA A 619 11.07 4.00 -7.78
C ALA A 619 12.02 2.83 -7.53
N ARG A 620 11.54 1.72 -6.95
CA ARG A 620 12.37 0.60 -6.49
C ARG A 620 12.33 -0.63 -7.37
N GLY A 621 11.23 -0.87 -8.08
CA GLY A 621 10.91 -2.20 -8.60
C GLY A 621 10.84 -3.26 -7.50
N GLU A 622 10.91 -4.53 -7.90
CA GLU A 622 10.69 -5.67 -7.01
C GLU A 622 11.68 -5.68 -5.83
N CYS A 623 11.16 -5.62 -4.60
CA CYS A 623 12.00 -5.47 -3.41
C CYS A 623 11.38 -6.08 -2.15
N TYR A 624 12.28 -6.63 -1.30
CA TYR A 624 12.03 -7.33 -0.04
C TYR A 624 11.24 -8.62 -0.17
N ARG A 625 11.75 -9.70 0.43
CA ARG A 625 11.09 -11.01 0.43
C ARG A 625 10.41 -11.29 1.76
N ASP A 626 9.22 -11.91 1.67
CA ASP A 626 8.43 -12.40 2.79
C ASP A 626 8.34 -11.38 3.94
N PHE A 627 7.63 -10.29 3.66
CA PHE A 627 7.46 -9.14 4.53
C PHE A 627 6.19 -9.27 5.38
N GLY A 628 6.22 -8.80 6.63
CA GLY A 628 5.17 -9.05 7.61
C GLY A 628 3.79 -8.54 7.19
N ASP A 629 3.73 -7.30 6.69
CA ASP A 629 2.49 -6.67 6.21
C ASP A 629 1.80 -7.47 5.10
N PRO A 630 2.44 -7.78 3.94
CA PRO A 630 1.87 -8.62 2.91
C PRO A 630 1.44 -10.00 3.40
N ILE A 631 2.23 -10.65 4.26
CA ILE A 631 1.90 -11.98 4.80
C ILE A 631 0.59 -11.93 5.59
N GLY A 632 0.45 -10.99 6.52
CA GLY A 632 -0.74 -10.91 7.35
C GLY A 632 -2.00 -10.50 6.58
N VAL A 633 -1.87 -9.55 5.64
CA VAL A 633 -2.99 -9.16 4.77
C VAL A 633 -3.35 -10.28 3.79
N ALA A 634 -2.38 -11.00 3.22
CA ALA A 634 -2.64 -12.14 2.34
C ALA A 634 -3.39 -13.28 3.07
N SER A 635 -3.05 -13.52 4.34
CA SER A 635 -3.79 -14.46 5.20
C SER A 635 -5.26 -14.09 5.31
N ARG A 636 -5.57 -12.82 5.55
CA ARG A 636 -6.96 -12.35 5.57
C ARG A 636 -7.60 -12.39 4.18
N LEU A 637 -6.91 -11.96 3.13
CA LEU A 637 -7.43 -11.97 1.76
C LEU A 637 -7.84 -13.38 1.31
N LEU A 638 -6.99 -14.38 1.56
CA LEU A 638 -7.28 -15.77 1.22
C LEU A 638 -8.48 -16.30 2.02
N VAL A 639 -8.45 -16.16 3.35
CA VAL A 639 -9.42 -16.79 4.24
C VAL A 639 -10.75 -16.01 4.30
N GLN A 640 -10.70 -14.70 4.51
CA GLN A 640 -11.85 -13.81 4.70
C GLN A 640 -12.37 -13.24 3.38
N GLY A 641 -11.52 -13.05 2.37
CA GLY A 641 -11.88 -12.55 1.05
C GLY A 641 -12.36 -13.65 0.11
N LEU A 642 -11.42 -14.44 -0.45
CA LEU A 642 -11.71 -15.45 -1.47
C LEU A 642 -12.62 -16.57 -0.94
N PHE A 643 -12.28 -17.18 0.20
CA PHE A 643 -13.09 -18.24 0.81
C PHE A 643 -14.21 -17.72 1.72
N GLY A 644 -14.20 -16.42 2.05
CA GLY A 644 -15.34 -15.78 2.70
C GLY A 644 -15.56 -16.16 4.16
N ILE A 645 -14.55 -16.64 4.87
CA ILE A 645 -14.67 -17.16 6.22
C ILE A 645 -14.54 -16.00 7.21
N LEU A 646 -15.68 -15.53 7.72
CA LEU A 646 -15.79 -14.35 8.56
C LEU A 646 -16.30 -14.76 9.95
N PRO A 647 -15.39 -14.95 10.92
CA PRO A 647 -15.78 -15.38 12.25
C PRO A 647 -16.33 -14.22 13.08
N ASP A 648 -17.36 -14.51 13.86
CA ASP A 648 -17.95 -13.68 14.91
C ASP A 648 -18.15 -14.57 16.15
N ALA A 649 -17.05 -15.16 16.61
CA ALA A 649 -17.04 -16.14 17.68
C ALA A 649 -17.49 -15.53 19.01
N MET A 650 -17.29 -14.21 19.20
CA MET A 650 -17.84 -13.48 20.35
C MET A 650 -19.37 -13.56 20.41
N ASN A 651 -20.07 -13.62 19.27
CA ASN A 651 -21.51 -13.87 19.21
C ASN A 651 -21.88 -15.33 18.88
N GLY A 652 -20.89 -16.24 18.88
CA GLY A 652 -21.10 -17.65 18.62
C GLY A 652 -21.48 -17.96 17.17
N ARG A 653 -21.00 -17.17 16.20
CA ARG A 653 -21.38 -17.26 14.78
C ARG A 653 -20.16 -17.30 13.86
N ILE A 654 -20.34 -17.91 12.71
CA ILE A 654 -19.41 -17.81 11.58
C ILE A 654 -20.20 -17.59 10.30
N LEU A 655 -19.83 -16.56 9.56
CA LEU A 655 -20.36 -16.27 8.24
C LEU A 655 -19.40 -16.86 7.20
N ILE A 656 -19.96 -17.61 6.25
CA ILE A 656 -19.29 -18.06 5.05
C ILE A 656 -19.91 -17.28 3.88
N ARG A 657 -19.14 -16.37 3.28
CA ARG A 657 -19.56 -15.53 2.14
C ARG A 657 -18.56 -15.69 0.99
N PRO A 658 -18.69 -16.75 0.17
CA PRO A 658 -17.66 -17.10 -0.80
C PRO A 658 -17.45 -16.00 -1.85
N GLY A 659 -16.19 -15.62 -2.08
CA GLY A 659 -15.77 -14.64 -3.08
C GLY A 659 -15.32 -15.29 -4.39
N PHE A 660 -15.84 -16.46 -4.75
CA PHE A 660 -15.39 -17.17 -5.95
C PHE A 660 -15.89 -16.47 -7.23
N PRO A 661 -15.09 -16.45 -8.30
CA PRO A 661 -15.58 -16.12 -9.63
C PRO A 661 -16.81 -16.95 -10.00
N MET A 662 -17.76 -16.33 -10.70
CA MET A 662 -19.09 -16.90 -10.89
C MET A 662 -19.08 -18.17 -11.75
N ASP A 663 -18.06 -18.31 -12.61
CA ASP A 663 -17.83 -19.46 -13.48
C ASP A 663 -17.15 -20.65 -12.77
N TRP A 664 -16.66 -20.48 -11.53
CA TRP A 664 -16.06 -21.57 -10.78
C TRP A 664 -17.10 -22.63 -10.42
N GLU A 665 -16.77 -23.89 -10.70
CA GLU A 665 -17.61 -25.04 -10.37
C GLU A 665 -17.15 -25.78 -9.11
N LYS A 666 -15.94 -25.48 -8.60
CA LYS A 666 -15.40 -26.09 -7.40
C LYS A 666 -14.38 -25.18 -6.74
N ALA A 667 -14.30 -25.24 -5.42
CA ALA A 667 -13.19 -24.70 -4.64
C ALA A 667 -13.16 -25.38 -3.27
N ALA A 668 -11.98 -25.50 -2.66
CA ALA A 668 -11.84 -26.03 -1.31
C ALA A 668 -10.69 -25.35 -0.56
N LEU A 669 -10.89 -25.18 0.75
CA LEU A 669 -9.90 -24.73 1.71
C LEU A 669 -9.91 -25.69 2.90
N SER A 670 -8.74 -26.02 3.41
CA SER A 670 -8.58 -26.66 4.72
C SER A 670 -7.62 -25.82 5.55
N THR A 671 -8.07 -25.41 6.74
CA THR A 671 -7.27 -24.77 7.79
C THR A 671 -7.46 -25.53 9.10
N PRO A 672 -6.69 -25.22 10.16
CA PRO A 672 -6.87 -25.86 11.46
C PRO A 672 -8.26 -25.66 12.08
N ASP A 673 -8.97 -24.58 11.71
CA ASP A 673 -10.27 -24.23 12.28
C ASP A 673 -11.44 -24.70 11.44
N ILE A 674 -11.24 -24.86 10.13
CA ILE A 674 -12.33 -25.15 9.20
C ILE A 674 -11.85 -25.83 7.92
N THR A 675 -12.56 -26.89 7.53
CA THR A 675 -12.49 -27.47 6.20
C THR A 675 -13.77 -27.13 5.44
N TYR A 676 -13.61 -26.50 4.29
CA TYR A 676 -14.68 -25.92 3.50
C TYR A 676 -14.53 -26.34 2.04
N SER A 677 -15.59 -26.88 1.44
CA SER A 677 -15.62 -27.16 0.00
C SER A 677 -16.92 -26.73 -0.64
N PHE A 678 -16.81 -26.22 -1.85
CA PHE A 678 -17.89 -25.84 -2.75
C PHE A 678 -17.84 -26.71 -4.00
N ARG A 679 -19.01 -27.15 -4.48
CA ARG A 679 -19.18 -27.82 -5.77
C ARG A 679 -20.51 -27.45 -6.41
N ARG A 680 -20.45 -27.03 -7.66
CA ARG A 680 -21.59 -26.85 -8.55
C ARG A 680 -21.70 -28.04 -9.50
N LYS A 681 -22.91 -28.58 -9.67
CA LYS A 681 -23.22 -29.59 -10.68
C LYS A 681 -24.57 -29.29 -11.31
N GLY A 682 -24.57 -28.75 -12.52
CA GLY A 682 -25.79 -28.26 -13.18
C GLY A 682 -26.42 -27.15 -12.34
N MET A 683 -27.68 -27.34 -11.93
CA MET A 683 -28.42 -26.36 -11.13
C MET A 683 -28.24 -26.52 -9.62
N LYS A 684 -27.34 -27.40 -9.16
CA LYS A 684 -27.16 -27.68 -7.73
C LYS A 684 -25.81 -27.19 -7.24
N ASP A 685 -25.84 -26.33 -6.25
CA ASP A 685 -24.67 -25.93 -5.46
C ASP A 685 -24.65 -26.73 -4.16
N THR A 686 -23.47 -27.23 -3.78
CA THR A 686 -23.24 -28.00 -2.56
C THR A 686 -22.05 -27.43 -1.82
N TYR A 687 -22.29 -27.02 -0.58
CA TYR A 687 -21.26 -26.55 0.34
C TYR A 687 -21.12 -27.58 1.45
N LYS A 688 -19.90 -28.06 1.69
CA LYS A 688 -19.57 -28.91 2.83
C LYS A 688 -18.65 -28.13 3.75
N ILE A 689 -19.09 -27.96 4.99
CA ILE A 689 -18.38 -27.20 6.01
C ILE A 689 -18.19 -28.12 7.21
N GLU A 690 -16.94 -28.28 7.60
CA GLU A 690 -16.53 -28.96 8.82
C GLU A 690 -15.73 -27.97 9.67
N GLN A 691 -16.21 -27.68 10.87
CA GLN A 691 -15.55 -26.73 11.77
C GLN A 691 -14.92 -27.42 12.99
N HIS A 692 -13.73 -26.95 13.33
CA HIS A 692 -12.85 -27.49 14.37
C HIS A 692 -12.62 -26.51 15.52
N PHE A 693 -13.31 -25.36 15.54
CA PHE A 693 -13.33 -24.46 16.69
C PHE A 693 -13.63 -25.22 17.99
N THR A 694 -12.96 -24.78 19.07
CA THR A 694 -13.14 -25.31 20.43
C THR A 694 -14.63 -25.36 20.80
N THR A 695 -15.31 -24.24 20.61
CA THR A 695 -16.77 -24.12 20.71
C THR A 695 -17.34 -23.99 19.30
N PRO A 696 -18.17 -24.95 18.82
CA PRO A 696 -18.80 -24.86 17.51
C PRO A 696 -19.63 -23.58 17.36
N LEU A 697 -19.49 -22.91 16.22
CA LEU A 697 -20.16 -21.66 15.89
C LEU A 697 -21.41 -21.92 15.03
N ALA A 698 -22.42 -21.06 15.13
CA ALA A 698 -23.58 -21.11 14.25
C ALA A 698 -23.18 -20.67 12.83
N ILE A 699 -23.43 -21.53 11.84
CA ILE A 699 -23.00 -21.29 10.45
C ILE A 699 -24.10 -20.54 9.70
N THR A 700 -23.70 -19.44 9.07
CA THR A 700 -24.51 -18.72 8.08
C THR A 700 -23.78 -18.73 6.75
N LEU A 701 -24.44 -19.17 5.68
CA LEU A 701 -23.92 -19.09 4.32
C LEU A 701 -24.61 -17.94 3.58
N GLN A 702 -23.83 -17.00 3.04
CA GLN A 702 -24.31 -15.96 2.12
C GLN A 702 -23.76 -16.20 0.72
N VAL A 703 -24.63 -16.29 -0.28
CA VAL A 703 -24.23 -16.57 -1.67
C VAL A 703 -24.98 -15.69 -2.66
N ASN A 704 -24.29 -15.34 -3.75
CA ASN A 704 -24.91 -14.70 -4.90
C ASN A 704 -25.82 -15.70 -5.62
N ALA A 705 -27.07 -15.30 -5.88
CA ALA A 705 -27.98 -16.08 -6.69
C ALA A 705 -27.57 -16.02 -8.17
N LEU A 706 -27.66 -17.16 -8.86
CA LEU A 706 -27.36 -17.26 -10.30
C LEU A 706 -28.60 -17.30 -11.20
N ARG A 707 -29.72 -17.67 -10.59
CA ARG A 707 -30.99 -17.93 -11.28
C ARG A 707 -32.10 -17.18 -10.59
N GLU A 708 -33.17 -16.96 -11.33
CA GLU A 708 -34.33 -16.20 -10.87
C GLU A 708 -35.20 -16.94 -9.84
N ASN A 709 -35.04 -18.26 -9.64
CA ASN A 709 -35.78 -19.04 -8.64
C ASN A 709 -34.88 -19.99 -7.85
N ILE A 710 -35.34 -20.36 -6.64
CA ILE A 710 -34.77 -21.45 -5.84
C ILE A 710 -35.82 -22.55 -5.69
N GLU A 711 -35.53 -23.75 -6.17
CA GLU A 711 -36.41 -24.91 -6.04
C GLU A 711 -36.37 -25.50 -4.63
N SER A 712 -35.18 -25.60 -4.04
CA SER A 712 -35.04 -26.05 -2.65
C SER A 712 -33.71 -25.62 -2.03
N VAL A 713 -33.74 -25.39 -0.71
CA VAL A 713 -32.55 -25.26 0.13
C VAL A 713 -32.63 -26.31 1.22
N LYS A 714 -31.54 -27.08 1.40
CA LYS A 714 -31.43 -28.10 2.42
C LYS A 714 -30.16 -27.95 3.24
N VAL A 715 -30.26 -28.19 4.54
CA VAL A 715 -29.12 -28.33 5.45
C VAL A 715 -29.18 -29.75 6.03
N ASN A 716 -28.14 -30.54 5.80
CA ASN A 716 -28.07 -31.94 6.24
C ASN A 716 -29.31 -32.76 5.81
N GLY A 717 -29.81 -32.52 4.60
CA GLY A 717 -30.98 -33.18 4.02
C GLY A 717 -32.34 -32.63 4.46
N GLN A 718 -32.39 -31.73 5.44
CA GLN A 718 -33.62 -31.09 5.91
C GLN A 718 -33.87 -29.77 5.20
N SER A 719 -35.11 -29.53 4.76
CA SER A 719 -35.49 -28.25 4.14
C SER A 719 -35.42 -27.11 5.15
N VAL A 720 -34.78 -26.02 4.76
CA VAL A 720 -34.66 -24.80 5.57
C VAL A 720 -35.18 -23.59 4.80
N LYS A 721 -35.48 -22.51 5.53
CA LYS A 721 -35.78 -21.22 4.93
C LYS A 721 -34.48 -20.50 4.57
N TRP A 722 -34.59 -19.58 3.63
CA TRP A 722 -33.57 -18.62 3.25
C TRP A 722 -34.18 -17.22 3.25
N GLU A 723 -33.34 -16.20 3.33
CA GLU A 723 -33.76 -14.79 3.32
C GLU A 723 -32.84 -13.94 2.42
N PHE A 724 -33.33 -12.78 1.99
CA PHE A 724 -32.53 -11.82 1.24
C PHE A 724 -31.62 -11.01 2.15
N ILE A 725 -30.40 -10.78 1.69
CA ILE A 725 -29.45 -9.84 2.28
C ILE A 725 -29.39 -8.60 1.39
N GLU A 726 -29.57 -7.43 2.00
CA GLU A 726 -29.43 -6.16 1.28
C GLU A 726 -28.01 -6.04 0.73
N SER A 727 -27.92 -5.84 -0.57
CA SER A 727 -26.68 -5.79 -1.33
C SER A 727 -26.87 -4.86 -2.52
N ALA A 728 -25.81 -4.12 -2.84
CA ALA A 728 -25.77 -3.17 -3.96
C ALA A 728 -24.69 -3.52 -4.99
N SER A 729 -24.20 -4.77 -4.95
CA SER A 729 -23.13 -5.27 -5.82
C SER A 729 -23.61 -5.80 -7.17
N GLY A 730 -24.89 -5.63 -7.51
CA GLY A 730 -25.45 -6.06 -8.80
C GLY A 730 -25.92 -7.51 -8.87
N HIS A 731 -25.99 -8.19 -7.73
CA HIS A 731 -26.54 -9.55 -7.66
C HIS A 731 -27.45 -9.71 -6.44
N PRO A 732 -28.48 -10.58 -6.49
CA PRO A 732 -29.23 -10.97 -5.31
C PRO A 732 -28.34 -11.81 -4.40
N VAL A 733 -28.30 -11.44 -3.12
CA VAL A 733 -27.62 -12.23 -2.09
C VAL A 733 -28.66 -12.89 -1.20
N ILE A 734 -28.54 -14.20 -1.03
CA ILE A 734 -29.38 -14.97 -0.10
C ILE A 734 -28.55 -15.45 1.09
N ALA A 735 -29.18 -15.54 2.25
CA ALA A 735 -28.62 -16.16 3.45
C ALA A 735 -29.32 -17.48 3.78
N VAL A 736 -28.52 -18.49 4.11
CA VAL A 736 -28.96 -19.80 4.59
C VAL A 736 -28.31 -20.04 5.95
N MET A 737 -29.15 -20.14 6.99
CA MET A 737 -28.70 -20.38 8.36
C MET A 737 -28.86 -21.85 8.73
N THR A 738 -27.88 -22.43 9.44
CA THR A 738 -28.06 -23.76 10.02
C THR A 738 -29.09 -23.71 11.16
N PRO A 739 -30.08 -24.62 11.21
CA PRO A 739 -31.16 -24.57 12.20
C PRO A 739 -30.70 -24.88 13.63
N VAL A 740 -29.58 -25.58 13.76
CA VAL A 740 -28.90 -25.89 15.03
C VAL A 740 -27.39 -25.77 14.82
N ILE A 741 -26.65 -25.52 15.89
CA ILE A 741 -25.19 -25.50 15.86
C ILE A 741 -24.68 -26.93 15.58
N VAL A 742 -23.90 -27.09 14.52
CA VAL A 742 -23.36 -28.38 14.07
C VAL A 742 -21.87 -28.26 13.75
N ARG A 743 -21.08 -29.30 14.01
CA ARG A 743 -19.69 -29.37 13.54
C ARG A 743 -19.58 -29.59 12.04
N ASN A 744 -20.58 -30.26 11.46
CA ASN A 744 -20.63 -30.62 10.05
C ASN A 744 -21.94 -30.13 9.43
N ALA A 745 -21.85 -29.36 8.37
CA ALA A 745 -22.98 -28.89 7.58
C ALA A 745 -22.78 -29.22 6.10
N VAL A 746 -23.78 -29.86 5.51
CA VAL A 746 -23.93 -29.99 4.05
C VAL A 746 -25.11 -29.10 3.66
N ILE A 747 -24.81 -27.99 2.99
CA ILE A 747 -25.81 -27.04 2.50
C ILE A 747 -25.97 -27.26 1.00
N GLU A 748 -27.19 -27.54 0.57
CA GLU A 748 -27.53 -27.81 -0.83
C GLU A 748 -28.55 -26.76 -1.30
N ILE A 749 -28.24 -26.08 -2.39
CA ILE A 749 -29.12 -25.11 -3.03
C ILE A 749 -29.41 -25.63 -4.44
N VAL A 750 -30.68 -25.85 -4.75
CA VAL A 750 -31.12 -26.22 -6.09
C VAL A 750 -31.78 -25.00 -6.72
N TRP A 751 -31.11 -24.45 -7.73
CA TRP A 751 -31.56 -23.31 -8.50
C TRP A 751 -32.60 -23.73 -9.55
N GLY A 752 -33.47 -22.80 -9.94
CA GLY A 752 -34.47 -23.02 -11.00
C GLY A 752 -34.77 -21.75 -11.79
N GLY A 753 -35.47 -21.90 -12.91
CA GLY A 753 -35.77 -20.79 -13.82
C GLY A 753 -34.58 -20.35 -14.67
N ASP A 754 -34.73 -19.19 -15.31
CA ASP A 754 -33.74 -18.62 -16.22
C ASP A 754 -32.52 -18.02 -15.48
N ALA A 755 -31.43 -17.80 -16.22
CA ALA A 755 -30.29 -17.03 -15.71
C ALA A 755 -30.73 -15.60 -15.38
N LEU A 756 -30.12 -15.02 -14.34
CA LEU A 756 -30.31 -13.61 -14.09
C LEU A 756 -29.77 -12.80 -15.27
N CYS A 757 -30.58 -11.87 -15.78
CA CYS A 757 -30.14 -10.95 -16.82
C CYS A 757 -29.12 -9.96 -16.25
N SER A 758 -28.08 -9.63 -17.02
CA SER A 758 -27.23 -8.47 -16.74
C SER A 758 -28.02 -7.20 -17.05
N VAL A 759 -28.65 -6.63 -16.03
CA VAL A 759 -29.50 -5.47 -16.21
C VAL A 759 -28.58 -4.25 -16.35
N PHE A 760 -28.35 -3.81 -17.59
CA PHE A 760 -27.53 -2.66 -17.99
C PHE A 760 -26.00 -2.93 -18.02
N GLU A 761 -25.51 -3.49 -19.13
CA GLU A 761 -24.06 -3.58 -19.41
C GLU A 761 -23.55 -2.31 -20.10
N GLY A 762 -22.48 -1.73 -19.55
CA GLY A 762 -21.67 -0.70 -20.19
C GLY A 762 -21.95 0.70 -19.66
N GLY A 763 -20.92 1.31 -19.06
CA GLY A 763 -20.93 2.70 -18.64
C GLY A 763 -21.35 3.58 -19.80
N SER A 764 -22.54 4.18 -19.67
CA SER A 764 -23.01 5.12 -20.67
C SER A 764 -22.17 6.38 -20.50
N GLU A 765 -21.35 6.69 -21.49
CA GLU A 765 -20.90 8.06 -21.66
C GLU A 765 -22.14 8.91 -21.90
N LEU A 766 -22.44 9.80 -20.96
CA LEU A 766 -23.61 10.67 -21.00
C LEU A 766 -23.17 12.10 -21.26
N LEU A 767 -23.99 12.85 -22.00
CA LEU A 767 -23.81 14.29 -22.13
C LEU A 767 -24.59 15.01 -21.02
N PRO A 768 -24.06 16.15 -20.50
CA PRO A 768 -24.81 17.01 -19.61
C PRO A 768 -26.20 17.37 -20.17
N ASN A 769 -27.23 17.36 -19.32
CA ASN A 769 -28.61 17.69 -19.68
C ASN A 769 -29.31 16.77 -20.70
N GLN A 770 -28.70 15.64 -21.08
CA GLN A 770 -29.29 14.65 -21.97
C GLN A 770 -30.51 13.97 -21.34
N ASP A 771 -31.52 13.64 -22.14
CA ASP A 771 -32.59 12.72 -21.74
C ASP A 771 -32.09 11.27 -21.81
N LEU A 772 -32.16 10.54 -20.69
CA LEU A 772 -31.85 9.12 -20.58
C LEU A 772 -33.13 8.30 -20.47
N SER A 773 -33.17 7.18 -21.19
CA SER A 773 -34.24 6.18 -21.10
C SER A 773 -33.63 4.78 -21.08
N LEU A 774 -33.71 4.11 -19.93
CA LEU A 774 -33.19 2.76 -19.69
C LEU A 774 -34.34 1.75 -19.59
N PRO A 775 -34.66 1.02 -20.66
CA PRO A 775 -35.71 0.01 -20.64
C PRO A 775 -35.26 -1.23 -19.86
N ALA A 776 -36.18 -1.83 -19.10
CA ALA A 776 -35.97 -3.11 -18.46
C ALA A 776 -35.74 -4.21 -19.50
N LEU A 777 -34.87 -5.16 -19.17
CA LEU A 777 -34.74 -6.38 -19.96
C LEU A 777 -36.00 -7.26 -19.81
N LYS A 778 -36.24 -8.12 -20.79
CA LYS A 778 -37.41 -9.02 -20.79
C LYS A 778 -37.41 -9.88 -19.53
N GLY A 779 -38.50 -9.84 -18.76
CA GLY A 779 -38.66 -10.61 -17.53
C GLY A 779 -38.16 -9.90 -16.27
N VAL A 780 -37.54 -8.72 -16.42
CA VAL A 780 -37.07 -7.88 -15.32
C VAL A 780 -38.07 -6.76 -15.04
N VAL A 781 -38.31 -6.47 -13.75
CA VAL A 781 -39.14 -5.38 -13.27
C VAL A 781 -38.27 -4.36 -12.53
N LEU A 782 -38.38 -3.09 -12.90
CA LEU A 782 -37.69 -1.98 -12.23
C LEU A 782 -38.59 -1.38 -11.14
N ASN A 783 -38.22 -1.54 -9.87
CA ASN A 783 -39.10 -1.20 -8.74
C ASN A 783 -38.85 0.19 -8.17
N LYS A 784 -37.58 0.54 -7.94
CA LYS A 784 -37.17 1.78 -7.27
C LYS A 784 -35.86 2.29 -7.86
N LEU A 785 -35.65 3.60 -7.77
CA LEU A 785 -34.38 4.27 -8.04
C LEU A 785 -33.81 4.81 -6.73
N TYR A 786 -32.52 4.63 -6.53
CA TYR A 786 -31.72 5.31 -5.53
C TYR A 786 -30.55 5.99 -6.23
N ASP A 787 -30.51 7.32 -6.21
CA ASP A 787 -29.53 8.14 -6.93
C ASP A 787 -28.76 9.00 -5.92
N PRO A 788 -27.78 8.42 -5.19
CA PRO A 788 -27.03 9.15 -4.16
C PRO A 788 -26.14 10.25 -4.72
N GLN A 789 -25.72 10.16 -5.99
CA GLN A 789 -24.79 11.11 -6.63
C GLN A 789 -25.49 12.18 -7.47
N GLY A 790 -26.83 12.20 -7.52
CA GLY A 790 -27.56 13.24 -8.25
C GLY A 790 -27.35 13.19 -9.76
N VAL A 791 -27.26 11.99 -10.34
CA VAL A 791 -27.16 11.77 -11.79
C VAL A 791 -28.35 12.37 -12.52
N PHE A 792 -29.54 12.38 -11.92
CA PHE A 792 -30.76 12.90 -12.54
C PHE A 792 -31.29 14.16 -11.84
N THR A 793 -31.57 15.20 -12.64
CA THR A 793 -32.32 16.39 -12.17
C THR A 793 -33.81 16.09 -12.00
N THR A 794 -34.34 15.22 -12.87
CA THR A 794 -35.69 14.67 -12.80
C THR A 794 -35.64 13.22 -13.25
N SER A 795 -36.39 12.35 -12.57
CA SER A 795 -36.45 10.93 -12.91
C SER A 795 -37.83 10.33 -12.65
N SER A 796 -38.15 9.26 -13.36
CA SER A 796 -39.38 8.48 -13.20
C SER A 796 -39.12 7.02 -13.58
N ILE A 797 -39.79 6.10 -12.90
CA ILE A 797 -39.65 4.65 -13.11
C ILE A 797 -41.05 4.03 -13.20
N ASP A 798 -41.32 3.26 -14.25
CA ASP A 798 -42.66 2.70 -14.53
C ASP A 798 -42.70 1.17 -14.63
N LYS A 799 -41.93 0.44 -13.79
CA LYS A 799 -41.72 -1.02 -13.87
C LYS A 799 -40.98 -1.50 -15.11
N SER A 800 -41.15 -0.83 -16.25
CA SER A 800 -40.62 -1.25 -17.55
C SER A 800 -39.53 -0.35 -18.09
N VAL A 801 -39.45 0.90 -17.64
CA VAL A 801 -38.41 1.84 -18.05
C VAL A 801 -38.09 2.83 -16.93
N LEU A 802 -36.81 3.16 -16.80
CA LEU A 802 -36.32 4.32 -16.05
C LEU A 802 -36.09 5.46 -17.05
N LYS A 803 -36.68 6.62 -16.80
CA LYS A 803 -36.44 7.83 -17.59
C LYS A 803 -35.95 8.94 -16.68
N GLY A 804 -35.03 9.76 -17.15
CA GLY A 804 -34.61 10.95 -16.42
C GLY A 804 -33.78 11.89 -17.25
N LYS A 805 -33.63 13.12 -16.76
CA LYS A 805 -32.76 14.13 -17.36
C LYS A 805 -31.44 14.19 -16.60
N VAL A 806 -30.35 13.86 -17.29
CA VAL A 806 -28.99 13.82 -16.75
C VAL A 806 -28.60 15.20 -16.22
N SER A 807 -27.95 15.24 -15.07
CA SER A 807 -27.46 16.47 -14.45
C SER A 807 -26.29 17.08 -15.23
N GLY A 808 -25.87 18.28 -14.82
CA GLY A 808 -24.72 18.96 -15.41
C GLY A 808 -23.38 18.60 -14.77
N GLN A 809 -23.36 17.70 -13.79
CA GLN A 809 -22.16 17.38 -13.00
C GLN A 809 -21.34 16.32 -13.72
N SER A 810 -20.21 16.71 -14.31
CA SER A 810 -19.30 15.79 -14.99
C SER A 810 -18.61 14.82 -14.03
N GLY A 811 -18.10 13.71 -14.55
CA GLY A 811 -17.33 12.72 -13.80
C GLY A 811 -17.97 11.34 -13.77
N TYR A 812 -17.35 10.44 -13.02
CA TYR A 812 -17.83 9.08 -12.82
C TYR A 812 -18.84 9.01 -11.68
N HIS A 813 -20.04 8.53 -12.00
CA HIS A 813 -21.15 8.46 -11.06
C HIS A 813 -21.81 7.09 -11.09
N THR A 814 -22.47 6.74 -9.99
CA THR A 814 -23.24 5.52 -9.84
C THR A 814 -24.61 5.84 -9.27
N PHE A 815 -25.65 5.27 -9.89
CA PHE A 815 -26.97 5.19 -9.29
C PHE A 815 -27.43 3.73 -9.24
N PHE A 816 -28.45 3.45 -8.44
CA PHE A 816 -28.90 2.09 -8.16
C PHE A 816 -30.37 1.92 -8.52
N VAL A 817 -30.67 0.85 -9.24
CA VAL A 817 -32.04 0.47 -9.59
C VAL A 817 -32.39 -0.81 -8.85
N HIS A 818 -33.43 -0.77 -8.01
CA HIS A 818 -33.95 -1.98 -7.39
C HIS A 818 -34.68 -2.79 -8.46
N VAL A 819 -34.16 -3.95 -8.81
CA VAL A 819 -34.70 -4.81 -9.87
C VAL A 819 -35.27 -6.09 -9.30
N GLN A 820 -36.17 -6.72 -10.05
CA GLN A 820 -36.73 -8.02 -9.73
C GLN A 820 -36.79 -8.89 -10.98
N GLN A 821 -36.36 -10.15 -10.86
CA GLN A 821 -36.52 -11.18 -11.88
C GLN A 821 -36.94 -12.49 -11.18
N GLY A 822 -38.10 -13.05 -11.54
CA GLY A 822 -38.67 -14.19 -10.83
C GLY A 822 -38.87 -13.92 -9.34
N GLN A 823 -38.29 -14.77 -8.49
CA GLN A 823 -38.24 -14.62 -7.04
C GLN A 823 -37.13 -13.66 -6.57
N MET A 824 -36.11 -13.40 -7.38
CA MET A 824 -34.93 -12.64 -6.99
C MET A 824 -35.14 -11.13 -7.04
N GLN A 825 -34.63 -10.43 -6.03
CA GLN A 825 -34.65 -8.97 -5.92
C GLN A 825 -33.28 -8.47 -5.46
N TRP A 826 -32.79 -7.37 -6.06
CA TRP A 826 -31.49 -6.79 -5.71
C TRP A 826 -31.39 -5.34 -6.16
N TRP A 827 -30.40 -4.63 -5.64
CA TRP A 827 -29.98 -3.34 -6.18
C TRP A 827 -28.94 -3.54 -7.27
N GLN A 828 -29.31 -3.16 -8.48
CA GLN A 828 -28.43 -3.12 -9.64
C GLN A 828 -27.71 -1.77 -9.68
N PRO A 829 -26.38 -1.72 -9.50
CA PRO A 829 -25.60 -0.52 -9.78
C PRO A 829 -25.59 -0.25 -11.29
N VAL A 830 -25.70 1.03 -11.65
CA VAL A 830 -25.57 1.53 -13.01
C VAL A 830 -24.55 2.65 -12.97
N ASP A 831 -23.39 2.35 -13.55
CA ASP A 831 -22.29 3.29 -13.62
C ASP A 831 -22.38 4.14 -14.88
N VAL A 832 -22.06 5.42 -14.76
CA VAL A 832 -22.07 6.37 -15.87
C VAL A 832 -20.86 7.29 -15.80
N ASN A 833 -20.42 7.79 -16.95
CA ASN A 833 -19.45 8.88 -17.02
C ASN A 833 -20.13 10.06 -17.72
N ILE A 834 -20.42 11.12 -16.97
CA ILE A 834 -20.98 12.34 -17.53
C ILE A 834 -19.82 13.17 -18.08
N LYS A 835 -19.75 13.34 -19.41
CA LYS A 835 -18.64 14.06 -20.04
C LYS A 835 -18.60 15.52 -19.62
N GLN A 836 -17.39 16.01 -19.42
CA GLN A 836 -17.14 17.44 -19.42
C GLN A 836 -17.36 17.97 -20.85
N GLU A 837 -17.91 19.18 -20.99
CA GLU A 837 -17.98 19.82 -22.31
C GLU A 837 -16.56 20.03 -22.86
N ASP A 838 -16.32 19.62 -24.11
CA ASP A 838 -15.02 19.80 -24.78
C ASP A 838 -14.72 21.30 -24.94
N VAL A 839 -14.00 21.88 -23.97
CA VAL A 839 -13.37 23.18 -24.16
C VAL A 839 -12.11 22.93 -24.96
N SER A 840 -12.08 23.38 -26.23
CA SER A 840 -10.88 23.39 -27.05
C SER A 840 -9.74 24.11 -26.32
N VAL A 841 -8.86 23.35 -25.65
CA VAL A 841 -7.66 23.89 -25.00
C VAL A 841 -6.68 24.25 -26.11
N MET A 842 -6.64 25.54 -26.48
CA MET A 842 -5.57 26.01 -27.35
C MET A 842 -4.23 25.93 -26.60
N PRO A 843 -3.13 25.58 -27.28
CA PRO A 843 -1.85 25.52 -26.61
C PRO A 843 -1.46 26.90 -26.08
N SER A 844 -1.10 26.97 -24.79
CA SER A 844 -0.70 28.20 -24.12
C SER A 844 0.41 28.93 -24.88
N PHE A 845 0.38 30.26 -24.85
CA PHE A 845 1.39 31.13 -25.48
C PHE A 845 1.51 31.07 -27.01
N THR A 846 0.63 30.35 -27.73
CA THR A 846 0.63 30.35 -29.21
C THR A 846 0.12 31.64 -29.84
N ARG A 847 -0.58 32.47 -29.07
CA ARG A 847 -1.20 33.74 -29.51
C ARG A 847 -0.46 34.98 -29.05
N VAL A 848 0.76 34.83 -28.54
CA VAL A 848 1.56 35.95 -28.05
C VAL A 848 1.87 36.92 -29.20
N LYS A 849 1.44 38.16 -29.02
CA LYS A 849 1.77 39.29 -29.90
C LYS A 849 2.67 40.26 -29.13
N THR A 850 3.98 40.00 -29.14
CA THR A 850 4.99 40.74 -28.35
C THR A 850 4.86 42.27 -28.46
N ALA A 851 4.52 42.80 -29.64
CA ALA A 851 4.42 44.23 -29.88
C ALA A 851 3.30 44.93 -29.08
N VAL A 852 2.31 44.18 -28.60
CA VAL A 852 1.17 44.70 -27.81
C VAL A 852 1.13 44.12 -26.39
N CYS A 853 2.23 43.50 -25.95
CA CYS A 853 2.40 43.05 -24.57
C CYS A 853 2.86 44.23 -23.70
N GLU A 854 2.07 44.57 -22.69
CA GLU A 854 2.35 45.64 -21.72
C GLU A 854 2.56 45.03 -20.32
N PRO A 855 3.81 45.01 -19.80
CA PRO A 855 4.10 44.55 -18.44
C PRO A 855 3.54 45.49 -17.37
N VAL A 856 2.83 44.94 -16.39
CA VAL A 856 2.28 45.68 -15.24
C VAL A 856 3.40 46.03 -14.26
N ASN A 857 3.35 47.24 -13.68
CA ASN A 857 4.29 47.61 -12.62
C ASN A 857 3.85 47.05 -11.25
N MET A 858 4.64 46.13 -10.72
CA MET A 858 4.39 45.44 -9.45
C MET A 858 5.38 45.81 -8.34
N GLU A 859 6.28 46.77 -8.56
CA GLU A 859 7.36 47.14 -7.61
C GLU A 859 6.84 47.46 -6.20
N MET A 860 5.67 48.09 -6.10
CA MET A 860 5.05 48.46 -4.82
C MET A 860 4.33 47.29 -4.12
N VAL A 861 4.11 46.18 -4.82
CA VAL A 861 3.39 45.01 -4.30
C VAL A 861 4.35 43.90 -3.84
N PHE A 862 5.57 43.85 -4.38
CA PHE A 862 6.55 42.83 -3.99
C PHE A 862 6.88 42.88 -2.49
N ASN A 863 6.67 41.75 -1.82
CA ASN A 863 6.86 41.63 -0.37
C ASN A 863 8.08 40.78 0.02
N ALA A 864 8.66 40.02 -0.92
CA ALA A 864 9.82 39.15 -0.68
C ALA A 864 10.75 39.02 -1.90
N SER A 865 11.90 38.34 -1.69
CA SER A 865 12.68 37.74 -2.77
C SER A 865 12.24 36.29 -2.97
N VAL A 866 12.17 35.79 -4.20
CA VAL A 866 11.76 34.39 -4.47
C VAL A 866 12.64 33.37 -3.74
N THR A 867 13.91 33.72 -3.49
CA THR A 867 14.87 32.89 -2.76
C THR A 867 14.54 32.71 -1.28
N ASP A 868 13.64 33.52 -0.72
CA ASP A 868 13.32 33.50 0.72
C ASP A 868 12.45 32.28 1.09
N ILE A 869 11.78 31.65 0.11
CA ILE A 869 10.74 30.63 0.33
C ILE A 869 11.17 29.47 1.24
N TYR A 870 12.39 28.94 1.09
CA TYR A 870 12.94 27.87 1.95
C TYR A 870 14.04 28.34 2.90
N ARG A 871 14.26 29.66 2.98
CA ARG A 871 15.15 30.32 3.96
C ARG A 871 14.36 30.85 5.16
N ASN A 872 13.06 31.05 5.00
CA ASN A 872 12.14 31.43 6.07
C ASN A 872 11.85 30.29 7.04
N GLU A 873 11.35 30.67 8.21
CA GLU A 873 10.66 29.75 9.13
C GLU A 873 9.16 30.11 9.17
N TYR A 874 8.32 29.10 8.94
CA TYR A 874 6.87 29.15 8.98
C TYR A 874 6.39 28.61 10.34
N LEU A 875 6.22 29.52 11.30
CA LEU A 875 5.97 29.16 12.71
C LEU A 875 4.52 29.32 13.14
N SER A 876 3.72 30.11 12.43
CA SER A 876 2.32 30.35 12.78
C SER A 876 1.46 30.67 11.54
N PRO A 877 0.18 30.28 11.54
CA PRO A 877 -0.48 29.41 12.53
C PRO A 877 0.00 27.96 12.43
N ARG A 878 0.01 27.21 13.55
CA ARG A 878 0.29 25.77 13.59
C ARG A 878 -0.77 25.06 14.43
N SER A 879 -0.90 23.75 14.25
CA SER A 879 -1.86 22.97 15.02
C SER A 879 -1.64 23.18 16.53
N PRO A 880 -2.71 23.39 17.32
CA PRO A 880 -2.63 23.41 18.77
C PRO A 880 -2.43 22.00 19.35
N TYR A 881 -2.46 20.95 18.52
CA TYR A 881 -2.31 19.56 18.91
C TYR A 881 -1.01 18.94 18.38
N THR A 882 -0.61 17.81 18.98
CA THR A 882 0.61 17.09 18.57
C THR A 882 0.27 16.22 17.38
N THR A 883 0.95 16.41 16.26
CA THR A 883 0.63 15.78 14.96
C THR A 883 1.87 15.64 14.09
N LEU A 884 1.79 14.88 13.00
CA LEU A 884 2.76 14.99 11.91
C LEU A 884 2.39 16.22 11.06
N GLN A 885 3.38 17.08 10.79
CA GLN A 885 3.19 18.33 10.06
C GLN A 885 4.43 18.71 9.26
N LEU A 886 4.23 19.63 8.32
CA LEU A 886 5.32 20.19 7.52
C LEU A 886 6.40 20.84 8.43
N PRO A 887 7.69 20.55 8.22
CA PRO A 887 8.78 21.15 8.97
C PRO A 887 8.79 22.68 8.89
N LYS A 888 9.39 23.36 9.87
CA LYS A 888 9.39 24.84 9.95
C LYS A 888 9.95 25.56 8.72
N GLN A 889 10.81 24.93 7.93
CA GLN A 889 11.35 25.51 6.69
C GLN A 889 10.40 25.40 5.48
N GLY A 890 9.20 24.81 5.62
CA GLY A 890 8.19 24.76 4.56
C GLY A 890 8.41 23.66 3.50
N ILE A 891 9.29 22.69 3.79
CA ILE A 891 9.59 21.54 2.91
C ILE A 891 10.11 20.37 3.75
N GLY A 892 9.83 19.15 3.30
CA GLY A 892 10.17 17.90 4.00
C GLY A 892 8.98 17.31 4.73
N GLU A 893 9.27 16.29 5.54
CA GLU A 893 8.29 15.59 6.36
C GLU A 893 8.99 15.00 7.61
N TRP A 894 8.28 14.27 8.46
CA TRP A 894 8.78 13.80 9.76
C TRP A 894 9.94 12.78 9.75
N CYS A 895 10.12 12.00 8.67
CA CYS A 895 11.26 11.14 8.36
C CYS A 895 12.45 11.94 7.81
N HIS A 896 12.18 13.01 7.06
CA HIS A 896 13.17 13.93 6.51
C HIS A 896 13.01 15.38 7.03
N PRO A 897 13.04 15.61 8.36
CA PRO A 897 12.66 16.89 8.95
C PRO A 897 13.63 18.02 8.65
N THR A 898 14.84 17.72 8.17
CA THR A 898 15.89 18.69 7.84
C THR A 898 16.03 18.94 6.34
N LEU A 899 15.14 18.39 5.51
CA LEU A 899 15.17 18.62 4.07
C LEU A 899 14.96 20.12 3.78
N THR A 900 15.71 20.64 2.80
CA THR A 900 15.52 21.98 2.24
C THR A 900 15.96 22.00 0.77
N ALA A 901 15.67 23.10 0.07
CA ALA A 901 16.11 23.36 -1.29
C ALA A 901 16.68 24.77 -1.39
N ASP A 902 17.72 24.95 -2.21
CA ASP A 902 18.31 26.27 -2.47
C ASP A 902 17.78 26.82 -3.80
N ILE A 903 17.13 27.98 -3.72
CA ILE A 903 16.57 28.70 -4.85
C ILE A 903 17.56 29.80 -5.25
N ASP A 904 17.92 29.83 -6.52
CA ASP A 904 18.93 30.72 -7.10
C ASP A 904 18.37 31.43 -8.33
N ASP A 905 18.01 32.70 -8.16
CA ASP A 905 17.46 33.55 -9.21
C ASP A 905 18.48 34.43 -9.94
N SER A 906 19.77 34.17 -9.73
CA SER A 906 20.86 34.97 -10.31
C SER A 906 20.86 34.94 -11.84
N GLY A 907 20.57 33.78 -12.46
CA GLY A 907 20.52 33.64 -13.92
C GLY A 907 19.41 34.48 -14.56
N MET A 908 18.21 34.42 -13.97
CA MET A 908 17.08 35.26 -14.37
C MET A 908 17.41 36.75 -14.21
N ARG A 909 17.95 37.15 -13.05
CA ARG A 909 18.34 38.56 -12.79
C ARG A 909 19.39 39.06 -13.78
N ALA A 910 20.35 38.22 -14.14
CA ALA A 910 21.39 38.55 -15.12
C ALA A 910 20.84 38.80 -16.54
N GLN A 911 19.61 38.37 -16.85
CA GLN A 911 18.95 38.60 -18.13
C GLN A 911 18.07 39.86 -18.14
N VAL A 912 17.83 40.51 -17.00
CA VAL A 912 17.03 41.73 -16.92
C VAL A 912 17.75 42.89 -17.62
N ARG A 913 17.08 43.56 -18.55
CA ARG A 913 17.58 44.75 -19.26
C ARG A 913 16.55 45.86 -19.15
N SER A 914 16.95 47.02 -18.64
CA SER A 914 16.06 48.17 -18.42
C SER A 914 14.79 47.81 -17.63
N GLY A 915 14.91 46.93 -16.64
CA GLY A 915 13.79 46.47 -15.79
C GLY A 915 12.88 45.41 -16.43
N LEU A 916 13.23 44.88 -17.62
CA LEU A 916 12.46 43.87 -18.34
C LEU A 916 13.23 42.56 -18.48
N LEU A 917 12.56 41.45 -18.18
CA LEU A 917 12.96 40.09 -18.51
C LEU A 917 12.24 39.66 -19.79
N SER A 918 12.97 39.30 -20.84
CA SER A 918 12.39 38.76 -22.07
C SER A 918 12.41 37.23 -22.05
N THR A 919 11.29 36.60 -22.36
CA THR A 919 11.18 35.13 -22.44
C THR A 919 11.28 34.63 -23.88
N SER A 920 11.67 33.37 -24.08
CA SER A 920 11.67 32.73 -25.40
C SER A 920 10.26 32.58 -26.02
N LEU A 921 9.22 32.75 -25.20
CA LEU A 921 7.81 32.76 -25.63
C LEU A 921 7.37 34.13 -26.19
N GLY A 922 8.24 35.13 -26.18
CA GLY A 922 7.92 36.47 -26.66
C GLY A 922 7.11 37.33 -25.68
N VAL A 923 6.93 36.89 -24.43
CA VAL A 923 6.28 37.66 -23.36
C VAL A 923 7.37 38.36 -22.52
N PRO A 924 7.41 39.70 -22.48
CA PRO A 924 8.27 40.43 -21.55
C PRO A 924 7.61 40.51 -20.16
N PHE A 925 8.38 40.41 -19.08
CA PHE A 925 7.91 40.68 -17.71
C PHE A 925 8.73 41.80 -17.09
N ARG A 926 8.09 42.68 -16.32
CA ARG A 926 8.80 43.69 -15.53
C ARG A 926 9.23 43.08 -14.20
N THR A 927 10.52 43.07 -13.92
CA THR A 927 11.09 42.52 -12.69
C THR A 927 12.43 43.21 -12.38
N PRO A 928 12.78 43.48 -11.11
CA PRO A 928 14.00 44.19 -10.79
C PRO A 928 15.23 43.28 -10.87
N ALA A 929 16.38 43.87 -11.23
CA ALA A 929 17.66 43.14 -11.24
C ALA A 929 18.14 42.81 -9.83
N GLU A 930 17.77 43.60 -8.81
CA GLU A 930 18.14 43.42 -7.40
C GLU A 930 16.94 43.66 -6.48
N GLY A 931 16.95 43.06 -5.28
CA GLY A 931 15.89 43.23 -4.29
C GLY A 931 14.65 42.35 -4.52
N LYS A 932 13.55 42.73 -3.85
CA LYS A 932 12.27 41.98 -3.85
C LYS A 932 11.71 41.86 -5.27
N ASN A 933 11.34 40.65 -5.67
CA ASN A 933 10.89 40.34 -7.04
C ASN A 933 9.66 39.43 -7.08
N ILE A 934 9.02 39.20 -5.93
CA ILE A 934 7.82 38.38 -5.84
C ILE A 934 6.87 38.95 -4.77
N ALA A 935 5.58 38.80 -5.03
CA ALA A 935 4.54 39.07 -4.05
C ALA A 935 3.92 37.72 -3.63
N PHE A 936 4.35 37.21 -2.48
CA PHE A 936 3.85 35.97 -1.90
C PHE A 936 2.53 36.17 -1.17
N THR A 937 1.70 35.15 -1.23
CA THR A 937 0.55 34.89 -0.36
C THR A 937 0.70 33.53 0.31
N SER A 938 0.20 33.39 1.52
CA SER A 938 0.13 32.11 2.23
C SER A 938 -0.89 32.17 3.37
N LEU A 939 -1.31 31.01 3.88
CA LEU A 939 -2.04 30.94 5.14
C LEU A 939 -1.11 30.98 6.38
N TRP A 940 0.21 31.03 6.18
CA TRP A 940 1.20 31.38 7.20
C TRP A 940 1.21 32.89 7.44
N ASP A 941 1.46 33.31 8.68
CA ASP A 941 1.55 34.72 9.09
C ASP A 941 2.72 35.48 8.44
N ASN A 942 3.62 34.76 7.75
CA ASN A 942 4.74 35.33 6.99
C ASN A 942 4.26 36.24 5.86
N TYR A 943 3.09 35.97 5.27
CA TYR A 943 2.53 36.67 4.10
C TYR A 943 1.02 36.84 4.24
N PRO A 944 0.38 37.80 3.55
CA PRO A 944 -1.08 37.88 3.54
C PRO A 944 -1.69 36.65 2.84
N ASP A 945 -2.91 36.26 3.21
CA ASP A 945 -3.65 35.19 2.54
C ASP A 945 -4.01 35.53 1.09
N SER A 946 -4.11 36.82 0.80
CA SER A 946 -4.51 37.37 -0.48
C SER A 946 -3.85 38.72 -0.76
N LEU A 947 -3.69 39.04 -2.05
CA LEU A 947 -3.21 40.36 -2.50
C LEU A 947 -3.98 40.82 -3.73
N THR A 948 -4.07 42.13 -3.91
CA THR A 948 -4.76 42.76 -5.05
C THR A 948 -3.81 43.68 -5.80
N ILE A 949 -3.70 43.47 -7.11
CA ILE A 949 -2.87 44.25 -8.03
C ILE A 949 -3.79 45.03 -8.97
N PRO A 950 -3.70 46.37 -9.03
CA PRO A 950 -4.53 47.16 -9.94
C PRO A 950 -4.17 46.86 -11.40
N LEU A 951 -5.19 46.71 -12.24
CA LEU A 951 -5.06 46.53 -13.68
C LEU A 951 -5.82 47.66 -14.39
N THR A 952 -5.40 48.01 -15.61
CA THR A 952 -6.03 49.08 -16.39
C THR A 952 -6.10 48.74 -17.87
N GLY A 953 -7.06 49.34 -18.56
CA GLY A 953 -7.31 49.11 -19.98
C GLY A 953 -8.06 47.81 -20.24
N LYS A 954 -8.05 47.40 -21.50
CA LYS A 954 -8.65 46.14 -21.96
C LYS A 954 -7.56 45.23 -22.46
N ALA A 955 -7.66 43.93 -22.19
CA ALA A 955 -6.69 42.96 -22.64
C ALA A 955 -7.40 41.68 -23.07
N SER A 956 -6.80 41.00 -24.04
CA SER A 956 -7.25 39.67 -24.48
C SER A 956 -6.64 38.53 -23.66
N HIS A 957 -5.49 38.78 -23.04
CA HIS A 957 -4.74 37.82 -22.25
C HIS A 957 -4.04 38.51 -21.08
N ALA A 958 -3.92 37.81 -19.96
CA ALA A 958 -2.94 38.06 -18.92
C ALA A 958 -1.94 36.91 -18.87
N TYR A 959 -0.69 37.19 -19.20
CA TYR A 959 0.42 36.27 -19.03
C TYR A 959 1.01 36.46 -17.63
N LEU A 960 1.18 35.35 -16.91
CA LEU A 960 1.54 35.35 -15.49
C LEU A 960 2.87 34.61 -15.31
N LEU A 961 3.80 35.19 -14.55
CA LEU A 961 4.97 34.50 -14.02
C LEU A 961 4.77 34.30 -12.52
N LEU A 962 4.68 33.06 -12.10
CA LEU A 962 4.38 32.65 -10.74
C LEU A 962 5.52 31.77 -10.19
N ALA A 963 5.65 31.66 -8.88
CA ALA A 963 6.56 30.72 -8.23
C ALA A 963 6.07 30.41 -6.82
N GLY A 964 6.26 29.18 -6.35
CA GLY A 964 5.81 28.81 -5.02
C GLY A 964 5.96 27.32 -4.72
N SER A 965 5.50 26.92 -3.54
CA SER A 965 5.50 25.53 -3.09
C SER A 965 4.16 24.84 -3.36
N THR A 966 4.22 23.52 -3.47
CA THR A 966 3.11 22.56 -3.36
C THR A 966 3.72 21.22 -2.97
N ASN A 967 2.90 20.21 -2.69
CA ASN A 967 3.37 18.89 -2.32
C ASN A 967 2.35 17.80 -2.71
N HIS A 968 2.70 16.54 -2.50
CA HIS A 968 1.86 15.38 -2.85
C HIS A 968 0.53 15.33 -2.09
N MET A 969 0.45 15.89 -0.88
CA MET A 969 -0.80 16.03 -0.11
C MET A 969 -1.68 17.18 -0.60
N GLN A 970 -1.25 17.96 -1.59
CA GLN A 970 -2.00 19.08 -2.18
C GLN A 970 -2.26 18.83 -3.67
N CYS A 971 -2.38 17.55 -4.06
CA CYS A 971 -2.58 17.12 -5.43
C CYS A 971 -4.08 17.02 -5.77
N HIS A 972 -4.44 17.35 -7.01
CA HIS A 972 -5.81 17.33 -7.55
C HIS A 972 -6.80 18.25 -6.81
N ILE A 973 -6.29 19.22 -6.06
CA ILE A 973 -7.08 20.26 -5.39
C ILE A 973 -6.52 21.65 -5.68
N ALA A 974 -7.38 22.67 -5.66
CA ALA A 974 -6.94 24.07 -5.81
C ALA A 974 -6.04 24.48 -4.64
N ASN A 975 -4.78 24.81 -4.92
CA ASN A 975 -3.80 25.31 -3.95
C ASN A 975 -3.96 26.81 -3.74
N GLY A 976 -4.36 27.53 -4.79
CA GLY A 976 -4.64 28.96 -4.80
C GLY A 976 -5.55 29.34 -5.95
N VAL A 977 -5.98 30.59 -5.99
CA VAL A 977 -6.87 31.10 -7.03
C VAL A 977 -6.45 32.50 -7.47
N ILE A 978 -6.50 32.73 -8.78
CA ILE A 978 -6.27 34.02 -9.41
C ILE A 978 -7.59 34.51 -9.98
N ARG A 979 -8.01 35.73 -9.63
CA ARG A 979 -9.24 36.35 -10.12
C ARG A 979 -8.93 37.67 -10.79
N VAL A 980 -9.30 37.83 -12.05
CA VAL A 980 -9.22 39.10 -12.77
C VAL A 980 -10.59 39.75 -12.77
N HIS A 981 -10.72 40.85 -12.05
CA HIS A 981 -11.94 41.62 -11.91
C HIS A 981 -12.03 42.70 -12.98
N TYR A 982 -13.22 42.85 -13.56
CA TYR A 982 -13.55 43.92 -14.49
C TYR A 982 -14.26 45.08 -13.78
N ALA A 983 -14.26 46.26 -14.41
CA ALA A 983 -14.92 47.46 -13.89
C ALA A 983 -16.45 47.31 -13.79
N ASP A 984 -17.04 46.39 -14.56
CA ASP A 984 -18.48 46.07 -14.54
C ASP A 984 -18.90 45.15 -13.38
N GLY A 985 -17.94 44.68 -12.56
CA GLY A 985 -18.17 43.80 -11.43
C GLY A 985 -18.07 42.30 -11.75
N THR A 986 -17.92 41.91 -13.02
CA THR A 986 -17.66 40.51 -13.40
C THR A 986 -16.19 40.13 -13.21
N SER A 987 -15.86 38.84 -13.29
CA SER A 987 -14.47 38.37 -13.19
C SER A 987 -14.22 37.07 -13.94
N GLU A 988 -12.98 36.90 -14.41
CA GLU A 988 -12.43 35.59 -14.80
C GLU A 988 -11.68 34.97 -13.63
N THR A 989 -11.71 33.63 -13.51
CA THR A 989 -11.04 32.88 -12.44
C THR A 989 -10.13 31.80 -13.03
N LEU A 990 -8.95 31.65 -12.44
CA LEU A 990 -7.99 30.59 -12.72
C LEU A 990 -7.57 29.94 -11.40
N GLU A 991 -7.94 28.68 -11.19
CA GLU A 991 -7.47 27.90 -10.05
C GLU A 991 -6.06 27.34 -10.32
N LEU A 992 -5.23 27.31 -9.29
CA LEU A 992 -3.88 26.74 -9.33
C LEU A 992 -3.93 25.32 -8.76
N ILE A 993 -3.95 24.32 -9.62
CA ILE A 993 -4.12 22.91 -9.27
C ILE A 993 -2.83 22.16 -9.63
N ASN A 994 -2.27 21.46 -8.64
CA ASN A 994 -1.14 20.53 -8.84
C ASN A 994 -1.69 19.16 -9.26
N PRO A 995 -1.19 18.52 -10.34
CA PRO A 995 -0.07 18.91 -11.21
C PRO A 995 -0.49 19.64 -12.50
N ASP A 996 -1.77 19.96 -12.67
CA ASP A 996 -2.35 20.40 -13.95
C ASP A 996 -1.76 21.74 -14.46
N ASN A 997 -1.63 22.72 -13.57
CA ASN A 997 -1.10 24.04 -13.92
C ASN A 997 -0.25 24.68 -12.81
N TRP A 998 -0.09 24.00 -11.67
CA TRP A 998 0.74 24.45 -10.55
C TRP A 998 1.84 23.42 -10.28
N CYS A 999 3.08 23.89 -10.07
CA CYS A 999 4.24 23.02 -9.87
C CYS A 999 5.06 23.47 -8.66
N PRO A 1000 5.70 22.53 -7.94
CA PRO A 1000 6.63 22.86 -6.88
C PRO A 1000 7.88 23.53 -7.45
N ILE A 1001 8.32 24.63 -6.86
CA ILE A 1001 9.46 25.44 -7.32
C ILE A 1001 10.77 24.64 -7.39
N GLU A 1002 10.97 23.68 -6.50
CA GLU A 1002 12.23 22.98 -6.25
C GLU A 1002 12.41 21.68 -7.03
N GLN A 1003 11.37 21.15 -7.66
CA GLN A 1003 11.43 19.85 -8.33
C GLN A 1003 10.50 19.74 -9.54
N ASP A 1004 10.78 18.74 -10.37
CA ASP A 1004 9.97 18.39 -11.54
C ASP A 1004 9.15 17.11 -11.30
N PHE A 1005 8.06 16.94 -12.04
CA PHE A 1005 7.22 15.75 -11.92
C PHE A 1005 7.86 14.52 -12.58
N TYR A 1006 7.58 13.34 -12.02
CA TYR A 1006 7.79 12.06 -12.70
C TYR A 1006 6.50 11.70 -13.43
N VAL A 1007 6.58 11.45 -14.73
CA VAL A 1007 5.43 11.10 -15.57
C VAL A 1007 5.82 9.88 -16.40
N ASP A 1008 5.07 8.79 -16.28
CA ASP A 1008 5.30 7.55 -17.02
C ASP A 1008 4.18 7.22 -18.01
N GLY A 1009 3.07 7.98 -17.99
CA GLY A 1009 1.92 7.73 -18.85
C GLY A 1009 1.13 6.48 -18.48
N ILE A 1010 1.39 5.89 -17.32
CA ILE A 1010 0.70 4.71 -16.79
C ILE A 1010 0.12 5.03 -15.42
N ALA A 1011 0.96 5.14 -14.39
CA ALA A 1011 0.57 5.41 -13.02
C ALA A 1011 0.59 6.92 -12.70
N PHE A 1012 1.53 7.65 -13.31
CA PHE A 1012 1.69 9.08 -13.12
C PHE A 1012 1.51 9.78 -14.46
N CYS A 1013 0.31 10.34 -14.64
CA CYS A 1013 -0.15 10.98 -15.85
C CYS A 1013 -0.52 12.44 -15.57
N LEU A 1014 -0.39 13.29 -16.58
CA LEU A 1014 -0.90 14.65 -16.55
C LEU A 1014 -2.15 14.72 -17.43
N GLN A 1015 -3.22 15.32 -16.91
CA GLN A 1015 -4.45 15.55 -17.68
C GLN A 1015 -4.30 16.73 -18.65
N THR A 1016 -3.35 17.62 -18.37
CA THR A 1016 -3.00 18.78 -19.17
C THR A 1016 -1.56 18.68 -19.68
N PRO A 1017 -1.20 19.40 -20.76
CA PRO A 1017 0.21 19.57 -21.13
C PRO A 1017 1.01 20.18 -19.99
N ARG A 1018 2.27 19.75 -19.84
CA ARG A 1018 3.20 20.34 -18.85
C ARG A 1018 3.21 21.87 -18.96
N PRO A 1019 3.08 22.60 -17.84
CA PRO A 1019 3.13 24.05 -17.89
C PRO A 1019 4.53 24.52 -18.29
N TYR A 1020 4.61 25.66 -18.96
CA TYR A 1020 5.90 26.32 -19.21
C TYR A 1020 6.50 26.77 -17.89
N ARG A 1021 7.80 26.57 -17.72
CA ARG A 1021 8.54 26.95 -16.52
C ARG A 1021 9.77 27.77 -16.87
N LEU A 1022 10.06 28.78 -16.05
CA LEU A 1022 11.28 29.60 -16.10
C LEU A 1022 12.28 29.07 -15.07
N HIS A 1023 13.34 28.42 -15.54
CA HIS A 1023 14.44 28.00 -14.69
C HIS A 1023 15.24 29.22 -14.21
N PHE A 1024 15.26 29.44 -12.90
CA PHE A 1024 15.78 30.67 -12.31
C PHE A 1024 17.29 30.84 -12.46
N LYS A 1025 18.03 29.73 -12.38
CA LYS A 1025 19.49 29.74 -12.43
C LYS A 1025 20.08 30.00 -13.82
N SER A 1026 19.32 29.73 -14.89
CA SER A 1026 19.79 29.97 -16.27
C SER A 1026 18.93 30.94 -17.08
N GLY A 1027 17.71 31.25 -16.63
CA GLY A 1027 16.69 31.98 -17.39
C GLY A 1027 16.08 31.19 -18.55
N LEU A 1028 16.30 29.87 -18.61
CA LEU A 1028 15.68 28.99 -19.62
C LEU A 1028 14.17 28.91 -19.40
N VAL A 1029 13.39 29.09 -20.47
CA VAL A 1029 11.95 28.83 -20.47
C VAL A 1029 11.66 27.56 -21.26
N SER A 1030 11.01 26.59 -20.61
CA SER A 1030 10.68 25.29 -21.21
C SER A 1030 9.43 24.69 -20.59
N ASN A 1031 8.64 23.97 -21.38
CA ASN A 1031 7.56 23.10 -20.90
C ASN A 1031 8.03 21.65 -20.65
N ASN A 1032 9.34 21.39 -20.74
CA ASN A 1032 9.93 20.09 -20.46
C ASN A 1032 11.33 20.26 -19.85
N LEU A 1033 11.37 20.78 -18.61
CA LEU A 1033 12.62 20.96 -17.87
C LEU A 1033 13.33 19.63 -17.59
N GLU A 1034 12.60 18.52 -17.47
CA GLU A 1034 13.20 17.18 -17.38
C GLU A 1034 14.20 16.95 -18.52
N LYS A 1035 13.78 17.18 -19.76
CA LYS A 1035 14.63 16.99 -20.92
C LYS A 1035 15.75 18.03 -20.98
N ASP A 1036 15.41 19.30 -20.78
CA ASP A 1036 16.34 20.41 -21.02
C ASP A 1036 17.40 20.57 -19.92
N LEU A 1037 17.10 20.11 -18.70
CA LEU A 1037 18.04 20.09 -17.57
C LEU A 1037 18.59 18.68 -17.29
N ASN A 1038 18.19 17.68 -18.08
CA ASN A 1038 18.58 16.27 -17.92
C ASN A 1038 18.30 15.73 -16.50
N ILE A 1039 17.08 15.95 -16.02
CA ILE A 1039 16.61 15.46 -14.71
C ILE A 1039 16.28 13.98 -14.82
N THR A 1040 16.85 13.17 -13.92
CA THR A 1040 16.73 11.70 -13.93
C THR A 1040 16.13 11.17 -12.62
N GLY A 1041 15.71 9.91 -12.61
CA GLY A 1041 15.18 9.24 -11.41
C GLY A 1041 13.66 9.42 -11.24
N VAL A 1042 13.07 8.74 -10.25
CA VAL A 1042 11.62 8.81 -9.95
C VAL A 1042 11.37 9.67 -8.73
N TYR A 1043 11.96 9.26 -7.60
CA TYR A 1043 11.87 9.97 -6.34
C TYR A 1043 12.99 11.00 -6.23
N GLY A 1044 12.65 12.22 -5.81
CA GLY A 1044 13.60 13.31 -5.64
C GLY A 1044 14.19 13.80 -6.96
N ARG A 1045 13.38 14.55 -7.72
CA ARG A 1045 13.72 15.12 -9.04
C ARG A 1045 14.00 16.63 -8.95
N PRO A 1046 15.07 17.07 -8.25
CA PRO A 1046 15.30 18.48 -7.95
C PRO A 1046 15.62 19.29 -9.20
N ILE A 1047 15.19 20.54 -9.19
CA ILE A 1047 15.58 21.58 -10.13
C ILE A 1047 16.60 22.47 -9.43
N ASP A 1048 17.87 22.39 -9.83
CA ASP A 1048 18.96 23.18 -9.25
C ASP A 1048 18.71 24.69 -9.42
N GLY A 1049 18.48 25.42 -8.33
CA GLY A 1049 18.12 26.83 -8.33
C GLY A 1049 16.63 27.13 -8.53
N GLY A 1050 15.81 26.10 -8.76
CA GLY A 1050 14.36 26.16 -8.87
C GLY A 1050 13.82 26.76 -10.18
N ALA A 1051 12.50 26.66 -10.35
CA ALA A 1051 11.82 27.21 -11.52
C ALA A 1051 10.41 27.73 -11.23
N GLY A 1052 10.10 28.92 -11.76
CA GLY A 1052 8.76 29.51 -11.76
C GLY A 1052 7.88 28.93 -12.86
N VAL A 1053 6.57 29.10 -12.73
CA VAL A 1053 5.53 28.65 -13.68
C VAL A 1053 5.04 29.83 -14.51
N LEU A 1054 4.88 29.65 -15.82
CA LEU A 1054 4.26 30.61 -16.72
C LEU A 1054 2.88 30.13 -17.14
N LEU A 1055 1.86 30.96 -16.90
CA LEU A 1055 0.47 30.69 -17.26
C LEU A 1055 -0.10 31.75 -18.22
N ASP A 1056 -1.04 31.32 -19.04
CA ASP A 1056 -1.77 32.16 -20.01
C ASP A 1056 -3.26 32.16 -19.62
N MET A 1057 -3.74 33.28 -19.10
CA MET A 1057 -5.13 33.46 -18.68
C MET A 1057 -5.88 34.27 -19.75
N LEU A 1058 -6.92 33.67 -20.33
CA LEU A 1058 -7.81 34.35 -21.28
C LEU A 1058 -8.63 35.43 -20.57
N LEU A 1059 -8.76 36.59 -21.22
CA LEU A 1059 -9.55 37.72 -20.74
C LEU A 1059 -10.52 38.20 -21.82
N ASP A 1060 -11.55 38.93 -21.42
CA ASP A 1060 -12.50 39.55 -22.32
C ASP A 1060 -11.96 40.90 -22.82
N PRO A 1061 -11.54 41.01 -24.10
CA PRO A 1061 -10.98 42.24 -24.64
C PRO A 1061 -12.02 43.36 -24.78
N ALA A 1062 -13.32 43.09 -24.61
CA ALA A 1062 -14.35 44.11 -24.62
C ALA A 1062 -14.50 44.83 -23.28
N LYS A 1063 -14.04 44.22 -22.18
CA LYS A 1063 -14.23 44.71 -20.81
C LYS A 1063 -13.02 45.49 -20.29
N GLU A 1064 -13.31 46.52 -19.50
CA GLU A 1064 -12.29 47.31 -18.80
C GLU A 1064 -11.83 46.55 -17.56
N LEU A 1065 -10.51 46.34 -17.43
CA LEU A 1065 -9.89 45.69 -16.28
C LEU A 1065 -9.91 46.61 -15.05
N LYS A 1066 -10.02 46.01 -13.87
CA LYS A 1066 -9.96 46.72 -12.59
C LYS A 1066 -8.79 46.24 -11.73
N SER A 1067 -8.68 44.93 -11.52
CA SER A 1067 -7.63 44.36 -10.67
C SER A 1067 -7.47 42.86 -10.87
N LEU A 1068 -6.32 42.32 -10.46
CA LEU A 1068 -6.08 40.91 -10.26
C LEU A 1068 -5.92 40.63 -8.78
N THR A 1069 -6.59 39.59 -8.29
CA THR A 1069 -6.43 39.07 -6.92
C THR A 1069 -5.74 37.72 -6.98
N LEU A 1070 -4.71 37.50 -6.16
CA LEU A 1070 -4.14 36.19 -5.87
C LEU A 1070 -4.53 35.83 -4.43
N GLU A 1071 -5.10 34.65 -4.22
CA GLU A 1071 -5.53 34.14 -2.92
C GLU A 1071 -4.99 32.70 -2.74
N THR A 1072 -4.40 32.42 -1.58
CA THR A 1072 -3.93 31.06 -1.22
C THR A 1072 -5.04 30.30 -0.52
N LEU A 1073 -5.26 29.04 -0.90
CA LEU A 1073 -6.34 28.21 -0.38
C LEU A 1073 -5.88 27.02 0.47
N SER A 1074 -4.63 26.58 0.32
CA SER A 1074 -4.06 25.43 1.04
C SER A 1074 -3.14 25.88 2.18
N ASN A 1075 -3.12 25.13 3.30
CA ASN A 1075 -2.34 25.48 4.49
C ASN A 1075 -0.82 25.37 4.26
N ASP A 1076 -0.37 24.32 3.60
CA ASP A 1076 1.05 23.94 3.49
C ASP A 1076 1.77 24.52 2.27
N VAL A 1077 1.25 25.62 1.71
CA VAL A 1077 1.79 26.20 0.47
C VAL A 1077 2.07 27.70 0.60
N VAL A 1078 3.02 28.16 -0.21
CA VAL A 1078 3.35 29.56 -0.40
C VAL A 1078 3.28 29.83 -1.90
N ILE A 1079 2.42 30.75 -2.32
CA ILE A 1079 2.17 31.04 -3.74
C ILE A 1079 2.56 32.47 -4.01
N GLY A 1080 3.35 32.73 -5.04
CA GLY A 1080 3.81 34.07 -5.36
C GLY A 1080 3.66 34.42 -6.82
N ILE A 1081 3.37 35.71 -7.04
CA ILE A 1081 3.34 36.30 -8.38
C ILE A 1081 4.54 37.22 -8.57
N MET A 1082 5.34 36.92 -9.60
CA MET A 1082 6.56 37.64 -9.95
C MET A 1082 6.36 38.66 -11.06
N GLY A 1083 5.34 38.47 -11.91
CA GLY A 1083 5.05 39.38 -13.00
C GLY A 1083 3.72 39.13 -13.68
N ILE A 1084 3.11 40.20 -14.18
CA ILE A 1084 1.91 40.19 -15.02
C ILE A 1084 2.20 40.97 -16.29
N THR A 1085 1.80 40.44 -17.44
CA THR A 1085 1.86 41.13 -18.73
C THR A 1085 0.55 41.01 -19.47
N LEU A 1086 -0.02 42.16 -19.86
CA LEU A 1086 -1.32 42.24 -20.54
C LEU A 1086 -1.13 42.34 -22.04
N GLN A 1087 -1.90 41.58 -22.81
CA GLN A 1087 -1.94 41.72 -24.28
C GLN A 1087 -3.11 42.62 -24.71
N LYS A 1088 -2.81 43.89 -25.00
CA LYS A 1088 -3.81 44.94 -25.25
C LYS A 1088 -4.11 45.20 -26.73
#